data_AF-A0A8T4NCN9-F1
#
_entry.id   AF-A0A8T4NCN9-F1
#
_cell.length_a   1.000
_cell.length_b   1.000
_cell.length_c   1.000
_cell.angle_alpha   90.00
_cell.angle_beta   90.00
_cell.angle_gamma   90.00
#
_symmetry.space_group_name_H-M   'P 1'
#
loop_
_entity.id
_entity.type
_entity.pdbx_description
1 polymer ?
#
loop_
_entity_poly.entity_id
_entity_poly.type
_entity_poly.pdbx_seq_one_letter_code
_entity_poly.pdbx_strand_id
1 'polypeptide(L)'
;MRKEARIDKKILVIFGIFIFLIGGIVLICLGGGVSAECIGGVTVENNISQYGITWFFDKPYQCGTFVNGDFWVKTDDSTGVVNVIRMTPDMEYDILVTTDACTYTTATTDCAAHNNEKYHFDLTNDYMSSCVLYQGHNGYCTYKKVKHGFMVNPSNPSQQGFDARVSSSSFNESVIPNIPYIANGNDSIIKVISFIPWQRPRLKSAAVLTVLDKIPTDNGSTIFRPPYFGNDKKLYSFNDVGFNNLPSYEPVIVPPPLSYFYNPGIEHKFTGVQIDYFNGAEIDYIHPHDNMPNDGGALAFRNANIALRLMLNDTFDDKRELAINYIQHGIDLYYAGIGGTKWHPDGQIFLGRKLPITFAAVMLNDSSMKEFVRTADDMQFQENGVFHYTKESNNVLWSLNKSTYWNYWRYWSELVNLPDSGGKVGPDPHNYIDGSSIPGITYLDGGNAMQAKYTALAIYLMLPLRDVWNDEELLIFADRWTYHGVITQPDPCAPPTGICKAGTNRAGQTCTLANSYRCNLDSPPSTYDYSVLSLCDYPSLYALDYGVKYGLNSTTNECIHDTDTSDGIGRLPWVDGMRTNSGVSSNSWKESLWDTYRNCTNEIKDGTETGVDCGGICPDACASIGNCEIKKAYWRIV
;
A
#
# COMPACT_ATOMS: atom_id res chain seq x y z
N MET A 1 34.33 -63.23 -11.65
CA MET A 1 34.90 -62.63 -12.88
C MET A 1 34.93 -61.12 -12.70
N ARG A 2 36.14 -60.53 -12.76
CA ARG A 2 36.54 -59.13 -13.05
C ARG A 2 35.79 -57.91 -12.46
N LYS A 3 36.56 -57.18 -11.60
CA LYS A 3 36.99 -55.75 -11.65
C LYS A 3 35.98 -54.61 -11.40
N GLU A 4 36.13 -53.84 -10.30
CA GLU A 4 36.87 -52.53 -10.09
C GLU A 4 35.90 -51.32 -10.29
N ALA A 5 35.88 -50.19 -9.54
CA ALA A 5 36.79 -49.48 -8.62
C ALA A 5 35.97 -48.51 -7.71
N ARG A 6 36.23 -48.43 -6.38
CA ARG A 6 36.94 -47.39 -5.56
C ARG A 6 36.45 -45.92 -5.65
N ILE A 7 36.30 -45.27 -4.47
CA ILE A 7 37.10 -44.12 -4.01
C ILE A 7 37.07 -44.08 -2.47
N ASP A 8 38.22 -43.76 -1.88
CA ASP A 8 38.59 -43.97 -0.47
C ASP A 8 38.96 -42.63 0.21
N LYS A 9 38.83 -42.66 1.54
CA LYS A 9 39.03 -41.58 2.52
C LYS A 9 40.43 -40.99 2.52
N LYS A 10 40.55 -39.68 2.80
CA LYS A 10 41.74 -39.13 3.48
C LYS A 10 41.45 -37.77 4.13
N ILE A 11 41.95 -37.64 5.36
CA ILE A 11 42.28 -36.42 6.12
C ILE A 11 41.20 -35.94 7.11
N LEU A 12 41.20 -36.63 8.25
CA LEU A 12 40.93 -36.07 9.58
C LEU A 12 42.26 -36.08 10.34
N VAL A 13 42.43 -35.17 11.30
CA VAL A 13 43.55 -35.03 12.26
C VAL A 13 44.71 -34.15 11.78
N ILE A 14 44.72 -32.88 12.23
CA ILE A 14 45.72 -32.32 13.16
C ILE A 14 45.05 -31.11 13.84
N PHE A 15 44.82 -31.24 15.14
CA PHE A 15 44.40 -30.19 16.06
C PHE A 15 45.66 -29.77 16.85
N GLY A 16 45.94 -28.47 16.99
CA GLY A 16 46.70 -27.99 18.13
C GLY A 16 47.63 -26.77 17.97
N ILE A 17 47.12 -25.64 18.46
CA ILE A 17 47.78 -24.66 19.36
C ILE A 17 48.66 -23.53 18.74
N PHE A 18 48.34 -22.30 19.22
CA PHE A 18 49.12 -21.05 19.36
C PHE A 18 48.90 -19.88 18.36
N ILE A 19 47.87 -19.08 18.67
CA ILE A 19 47.87 -17.63 18.93
C ILE A 19 49.13 -16.86 18.51
N PHE A 20 49.00 -15.88 17.60
CA PHE A 20 49.36 -14.46 17.76
C PHE A 20 48.97 -13.63 16.50
N LEU A 21 48.06 -12.67 16.68
CA LEU A 21 47.99 -11.31 16.09
C LEU A 21 48.53 -11.04 14.66
N ILE A 22 47.64 -10.59 13.75
CA ILE A 22 47.62 -9.27 13.06
C ILE A 22 46.72 -9.34 11.80
N GLY A 23 45.79 -8.39 11.73
CA GLY A 23 45.24 -7.71 10.55
C GLY A 23 45.12 -8.44 9.21
N GLY A 24 43.88 -8.55 8.70
CA GLY A 24 43.64 -8.94 7.32
C GLY A 24 42.17 -8.97 6.96
N ILE A 25 41.65 -7.81 6.58
CA ILE A 25 40.35 -7.59 5.93
C ILE A 25 40.14 -8.63 4.82
N VAL A 26 39.08 -9.44 4.93
CA VAL A 26 38.57 -10.25 3.82
C VAL A 26 37.52 -9.42 3.10
N LEU A 27 37.98 -8.70 2.08
CA LEU A 27 37.16 -7.99 1.11
C LEU A 27 36.64 -9.00 0.09
N ILE A 28 35.37 -9.39 0.20
CA ILE A 28 34.69 -10.17 -0.85
C ILE A 28 34.10 -9.17 -1.84
N CYS A 29 34.74 -9.07 -3.00
CA CYS A 29 34.26 -8.32 -4.15
C CYS A 29 33.00 -8.98 -4.75
N LEU A 30 31.84 -8.37 -4.52
CA LEU A 30 30.69 -8.39 -5.43
C LEU A 30 30.27 -6.93 -5.66
N GLY A 31 30.06 -6.56 -6.92
CA GLY A 31 30.10 -5.19 -7.42
C GLY A 31 29.10 -4.21 -6.80
N GLY A 32 29.62 -3.01 -6.53
CA GLY A 32 28.96 -1.90 -5.83
C GLY A 32 29.90 -1.39 -4.73
N GLY A 33 31.07 -0.87 -5.11
CA GLY A 33 32.04 -0.37 -4.15
C GLY A 33 31.46 0.80 -3.36
N VAL A 34 31.18 0.58 -2.08
CA VAL A 34 30.99 1.65 -1.10
C VAL A 34 32.35 2.30 -0.90
N SER A 35 32.54 3.51 -1.44
CA SER A 35 33.56 4.43 -0.95
C SER A 35 33.27 4.70 0.53
N ALA A 36 34.31 4.76 1.36
CA ALA A 36 34.21 5.04 2.78
C ALA A 36 33.80 6.51 3.00
N GLU A 37 32.51 6.83 2.85
CA GLU A 37 31.94 8.18 2.92
C GLU A 37 31.12 8.33 4.19
N CYS A 38 31.39 9.35 5.01
CA CYS A 38 30.59 9.86 6.15
C CYS A 38 29.96 8.84 7.15
N ILE A 39 30.37 7.56 7.12
CA ILE A 39 29.85 6.49 7.98
C ILE A 39 30.66 6.44 9.28
N GLY A 40 29.97 6.35 10.42
CA GLY A 40 30.60 6.08 11.73
C GLY A 40 31.15 7.31 12.46
N GLY A 41 30.78 8.53 12.04
CA GLY A 41 31.16 9.77 12.71
C GLY A 41 31.09 10.98 11.79
N VAL A 42 31.57 12.13 12.26
CA VAL A 42 31.70 13.33 11.44
C VAL A 42 32.95 13.21 10.56
N THR A 43 32.77 13.21 9.25
CA THR A 43 33.87 13.29 8.27
C THR A 43 33.74 14.55 7.42
N VAL A 44 34.69 14.79 6.51
CA VAL A 44 34.69 15.94 5.62
C VAL A 44 34.88 15.44 4.18
N GLU A 45 33.83 15.54 3.37
CA GLU A 45 33.80 14.97 2.01
C GLU A 45 33.30 15.99 0.99
N ASN A 46 33.76 15.87 -0.26
CA ASN A 46 33.29 16.68 -1.38
C ASN A 46 32.19 15.99 -2.21
N ASN A 47 31.81 14.77 -1.83
CA ASN A 47 30.70 14.05 -2.43
C ASN A 47 30.13 13.02 -1.44
N ILE A 48 28.86 12.65 -1.63
CA ILE A 48 28.16 11.62 -0.85
C ILE A 48 27.39 10.73 -1.83
N SER A 49 27.42 9.43 -1.62
CA SER A 49 26.85 8.40 -2.48
C SER A 49 25.93 7.46 -1.69
N GLN A 50 24.70 7.30 -2.14
CA GLN A 50 23.72 6.40 -1.53
C GLN A 50 22.79 5.82 -2.60
N TYR A 51 22.54 4.51 -2.58
CA TYR A 51 21.60 3.84 -3.48
C TYR A 51 21.78 4.12 -4.99
N GLY A 52 23.05 4.28 -5.41
CA GLY A 52 23.43 4.59 -6.80
C GLY A 52 23.30 6.06 -7.20
N ILE A 53 22.97 6.93 -6.25
CA ILE A 53 22.94 8.38 -6.40
C ILE A 53 24.19 8.97 -5.76
N THR A 54 24.81 9.97 -6.39
CA THR A 54 25.94 10.72 -5.79
C THR A 54 25.67 12.21 -5.88
N TRP A 55 25.79 12.94 -4.77
CA TRP A 55 25.80 14.40 -4.73
C TRP A 55 27.25 14.89 -4.71
N PHE A 56 27.58 15.86 -5.55
CA PHE A 56 28.90 16.49 -5.61
C PHE A 56 28.81 17.93 -5.11
N PHE A 57 29.75 18.31 -4.27
CA PHE A 57 29.84 19.64 -3.67
C PHE A 57 31.00 20.44 -4.27
N ASP A 58 30.93 21.77 -4.19
CA ASP A 58 32.00 22.66 -4.68
C ASP A 58 33.31 22.56 -3.89
N LYS A 59 33.22 22.13 -2.63
CA LYS A 59 34.34 21.90 -1.71
C LYS A 59 33.98 20.79 -0.71
N PRO A 60 34.92 20.36 0.15
CA PRO A 60 34.59 19.42 1.21
C PRO A 60 33.70 20.05 2.31
N TYR A 61 32.65 19.34 2.73
CA TYR A 61 31.73 19.72 3.82
C TYR A 61 31.72 18.67 4.93
N GLN A 62 31.42 19.10 6.16
CA GLN A 62 31.21 18.16 7.26
C GLN A 62 29.93 17.36 7.05
N CYS A 63 30.00 16.05 7.23
CA CYS A 63 28.89 15.13 6.97
C CYS A 63 28.86 13.96 7.97
N GLY A 64 27.73 13.25 7.99
CA GLY A 64 27.52 12.04 8.78
C GLY A 64 26.22 11.34 8.39
N THR A 65 25.76 10.40 9.23
CA THR A 65 24.50 9.68 9.02
C THR A 65 23.54 9.83 10.19
N PHE A 66 22.24 9.77 9.90
CA PHE A 66 21.19 9.58 10.89
C PHE A 66 21.12 8.13 11.37
N VAL A 67 20.30 7.86 12.39
CA VAL A 67 20.13 6.53 13.00
C VAL A 67 19.60 5.48 12.01
N ASN A 68 18.88 5.91 10.97
CA ASN A 68 18.39 5.05 9.89
C ASN A 68 19.39 4.87 8.73
N GLY A 69 20.57 5.50 8.81
CA GLY A 69 21.62 5.40 7.80
C GLY A 69 21.54 6.42 6.66
N ASP A 70 20.52 7.28 6.61
CA ASP A 70 20.47 8.37 5.62
C ASP A 70 21.48 9.47 5.96
N PHE A 71 21.97 10.17 4.94
CA PHE A 71 23.06 11.14 5.09
C PHE A 71 22.58 12.55 5.46
N TRP A 72 23.40 13.23 6.25
CA TRP A 72 23.35 14.68 6.43
C TRP A 72 24.67 15.35 6.03
N VAL A 73 24.57 16.59 5.59
CA VAL A 73 25.69 17.50 5.35
C VAL A 73 25.44 18.82 6.07
N LYS A 74 26.46 19.35 6.73
CA LYS A 74 26.36 20.62 7.45
C LYS A 74 26.68 21.78 6.51
N THR A 75 25.95 22.88 6.64
CA THR A 75 26.26 24.15 5.97
C THR A 75 27.63 24.69 6.39
N ASP A 76 28.27 25.40 5.47
CA ASP A 76 29.54 26.07 5.75
C ASP A 76 29.35 27.22 6.76
N ASP A 77 30.20 27.29 7.78
CA ASP A 77 30.05 28.26 8.88
C ASP A 77 30.14 29.73 8.43
N SER A 78 30.76 30.00 7.29
CA SER A 78 30.95 31.36 6.78
C SER A 78 29.83 31.81 5.85
N THR A 79 29.27 30.90 5.07
CA THR A 79 28.28 31.19 4.03
C THR A 79 26.86 30.77 4.40
N GLY A 80 26.69 29.86 5.36
CA GLY A 80 25.39 29.33 5.79
C GLY A 80 24.73 28.40 4.78
N VAL A 81 25.46 27.90 3.77
CA VAL A 81 24.91 27.08 2.68
C VAL A 81 25.82 25.89 2.33
N VAL A 82 25.27 24.94 1.57
CA VAL A 82 26.01 23.88 0.85
C VAL A 82 25.76 24.06 -0.65
N ASN A 83 26.81 24.14 -1.45
CA ASN A 83 26.68 24.30 -2.90
C ASN A 83 26.82 22.95 -3.61
N VAL A 84 25.69 22.41 -4.06
CA VAL A 84 25.61 21.14 -4.79
C VAL A 84 25.79 21.40 -6.28
N ILE A 85 26.95 21.03 -6.81
CA ILE A 85 27.35 21.37 -8.18
C ILE A 85 26.96 20.32 -9.22
N ARG A 86 26.63 19.09 -8.78
CA ARG A 86 26.20 17.99 -9.65
C ARG A 86 25.53 16.89 -8.82
N MET A 87 24.63 16.13 -9.45
CA MET A 87 24.10 14.89 -8.89
C MET A 87 24.09 13.81 -9.97
N THR A 88 24.59 12.60 -9.68
CA THR A 88 24.50 11.45 -10.59
C THR A 88 23.40 10.47 -10.17
N PRO A 89 22.76 9.75 -11.11
CA PRO A 89 22.81 10.01 -12.55
C PRO A 89 22.31 11.42 -12.87
N ASP A 90 22.97 12.06 -13.84
CA ASP A 90 22.63 13.42 -14.25
C ASP A 90 21.17 13.45 -14.72
N MET A 91 20.49 14.60 -14.57
CA MET A 91 19.16 14.78 -15.15
C MET A 91 19.26 14.64 -16.67
N GLU A 92 18.46 13.73 -17.23
CA GLU A 92 18.40 13.53 -18.67
C GLU A 92 17.20 14.27 -19.23
N TYR A 93 17.42 14.97 -20.34
CA TYR A 93 16.38 15.63 -21.13
C TYR A 93 16.34 14.94 -22.50
N ASP A 94 15.45 13.96 -22.69
CA ASP A 94 15.21 13.47 -24.05
C ASP A 94 14.36 14.50 -24.78
N ILE A 95 14.90 15.02 -25.88
CA ILE A 95 14.15 15.80 -26.87
C ILE A 95 13.70 14.82 -27.94
N LEU A 96 12.43 14.42 -27.91
CA LEU A 96 11.85 13.60 -28.96
C LEU A 96 11.32 14.53 -30.05
N VAL A 97 11.99 14.55 -31.21
CA VAL A 97 11.57 15.31 -32.40
C VAL A 97 10.71 14.39 -33.26
N THR A 98 9.41 14.67 -33.32
CA THR A 98 8.48 13.93 -34.20
C THR A 98 8.29 14.67 -35.52
N THR A 99 8.10 13.93 -36.62
CA THR A 99 7.81 14.47 -37.96
C THR A 99 6.37 14.98 -38.11
N ASP A 100 5.63 15.13 -37.01
CA ASP A 100 4.22 15.47 -37.01
C ASP A 100 4.02 16.92 -37.46
N ALA A 101 3.09 17.14 -38.39
CA ALA A 101 2.82 18.46 -38.94
C ALA A 101 2.16 19.36 -37.88
N CYS A 102 2.79 20.49 -37.56
CA CYS A 102 2.11 21.55 -36.78
C CYS A 102 0.90 22.06 -37.59
N THR A 103 -0.31 21.92 -37.06
CA THR A 103 -1.53 22.40 -37.73
C THR A 103 -1.92 23.79 -37.22
N TYR A 104 -2.11 24.74 -38.12
CA TYR A 104 -2.56 26.10 -37.79
C TYR A 104 -4.08 26.08 -37.52
N THR A 105 -4.49 26.32 -36.28
CA THR A 105 -5.83 26.88 -36.00
C THR A 105 -5.65 28.19 -35.25
N THR A 106 -6.50 29.18 -35.52
CA THR A 106 -6.24 30.62 -35.35
C THR A 106 -6.25 31.15 -33.90
N ALA A 107 -5.62 30.44 -32.96
CA ALA A 107 -5.30 30.96 -31.63
C ALA A 107 -4.13 30.24 -30.91
N THR A 108 -3.69 29.06 -31.37
CA THR A 108 -2.60 28.28 -30.75
C THR A 108 -1.82 27.47 -31.79
N THR A 109 -0.49 27.39 -31.67
CA THR A 109 0.33 26.40 -32.40
C THR A 109 0.27 25.08 -31.64
N ASP A 110 -0.56 24.15 -32.11
CA ASP A 110 -0.71 22.82 -31.50
C ASP A 110 -0.19 21.71 -32.42
N CYS A 111 0.50 20.76 -31.81
CA CYS A 111 0.91 19.48 -32.42
C CYS A 111 -0.31 18.57 -32.52
N ALA A 112 -0.65 18.09 -33.72
CA ALA A 112 -1.78 17.18 -33.89
C ALA A 112 -1.45 15.83 -33.22
N ALA A 113 -2.21 15.44 -32.18
CA ALA A 113 -2.07 14.13 -31.55
C ALA A 113 -2.37 13.03 -32.57
N HIS A 114 -1.35 12.28 -33.00
CA HIS A 114 -1.52 11.12 -33.88
C HIS A 114 -1.60 9.82 -33.06
N ASN A 115 -2.76 9.16 -33.12
CA ASN A 115 -2.99 7.80 -32.62
C ASN A 115 -2.47 6.72 -33.60
N ASN A 116 -1.22 6.79 -34.05
CA ASN A 116 -0.70 5.80 -35.00
C ASN A 116 -0.20 4.52 -34.31
N GLU A 117 -0.92 3.41 -34.56
CA GLU A 117 -0.84 2.05 -33.98
C GLU A 117 0.52 1.32 -34.06
N LYS A 118 1.60 1.94 -34.58
CA LYS A 118 2.86 1.22 -34.85
C LYS A 118 3.93 1.37 -33.77
N TYR A 119 3.76 2.32 -32.86
CA TYR A 119 4.57 2.46 -31.67
C TYR A 119 3.63 2.80 -30.51
N HIS A 120 3.63 2.02 -29.42
CA HIS A 120 2.89 2.35 -28.19
C HIS A 120 3.49 3.61 -27.54
N PHE A 121 3.25 4.78 -28.14
CA PHE A 121 3.53 6.09 -27.54
C PHE A 121 2.20 6.64 -27.03
N ASP A 122 2.04 6.67 -25.73
CA ASP A 122 0.94 7.37 -25.09
C ASP A 122 1.28 8.85 -25.01
N LEU A 123 0.95 9.59 -26.08
CA LEU A 123 1.20 11.03 -26.21
C LEU A 123 0.41 11.88 -25.19
N THR A 124 -0.49 11.28 -24.41
CA THR A 124 -1.25 11.99 -23.36
C THR A 124 -0.39 12.30 -22.12
N ASN A 125 0.74 11.62 -21.95
CA ASN A 125 1.61 11.69 -20.78
C ASN A 125 2.96 12.40 -21.02
N ASP A 126 3.24 12.84 -22.25
CA ASP A 126 4.50 13.52 -22.58
C ASP A 126 4.33 15.05 -22.50
N TYR A 127 5.27 15.75 -21.84
CA TYR A 127 5.29 17.22 -21.80
C TYR A 127 5.72 17.79 -23.16
N MET A 128 4.80 18.50 -23.83
CA MET A 128 5.03 19.20 -25.10
C MET A 128 5.84 20.47 -24.85
N SER A 129 7.04 20.60 -25.42
CA SER A 129 7.94 21.70 -25.12
C SER A 129 7.94 22.83 -26.15
N SER A 130 7.71 22.55 -27.45
CA SER A 130 7.51 23.59 -28.49
C SER A 130 7.26 23.01 -29.89
N CYS A 131 6.58 23.79 -30.75
CA CYS A 131 6.62 23.63 -32.22
C CYS A 131 7.70 24.57 -32.78
N VAL A 132 8.69 24.01 -33.49
CA VAL A 132 9.76 24.79 -34.15
C VAL A 132 9.52 24.79 -35.66
N LEU A 133 9.38 25.98 -36.25
CA LEU A 133 9.20 26.16 -37.70
C LEU A 133 10.56 26.33 -38.39
N TYR A 134 10.89 25.47 -39.34
CA TYR A 134 12.01 25.66 -40.25
C TYR A 134 11.49 26.07 -41.63
N GLN A 135 11.95 27.23 -42.12
CA GLN A 135 11.83 27.74 -43.51
C GLN A 135 10.66 27.20 -44.36
N GLY A 136 9.42 27.52 -43.96
CA GLY A 136 8.23 27.27 -44.79
C GLY A 136 7.76 25.81 -44.77
N HIS A 137 6.70 25.58 -43.98
CA HIS A 137 5.73 24.47 -44.08
C HIS A 137 6.03 23.11 -43.42
N ASN A 138 7.22 22.87 -42.86
CA ASN A 138 7.47 21.66 -42.05
C ASN A 138 7.87 22.05 -40.61
N GLY A 139 6.92 21.98 -39.68
CA GLY A 139 7.18 22.07 -38.24
C GLY A 139 7.41 20.69 -37.64
N TYR A 140 8.22 20.60 -36.58
CA TYR A 140 8.40 19.38 -35.79
C TYR A 140 8.00 19.64 -34.34
N CYS A 141 7.41 18.63 -33.70
CA CYS A 141 7.03 18.70 -32.29
C CYS A 141 8.15 18.14 -31.42
N THR A 142 8.53 18.92 -30.41
CA THR A 142 9.50 18.53 -29.39
C THR A 142 8.77 18.12 -28.11
N TYR A 143 9.07 16.92 -27.62
CA TYR A 143 8.64 16.45 -26.30
C TYR A 143 9.83 16.39 -25.38
N LYS A 144 9.69 16.89 -24.16
CA LYS A 144 10.74 16.91 -23.14
C LYS A 144 10.47 15.80 -22.13
N LYS A 145 11.33 14.79 -22.10
CA LYS A 145 11.24 13.70 -21.10
C LYS A 145 12.34 13.89 -20.06
N VAL A 146 12.03 14.66 -19.02
CA VAL A 146 12.89 14.74 -17.84
C VAL A 146 12.92 13.37 -17.17
N LYS A 147 14.12 12.83 -16.93
CA LYS A 147 14.35 11.61 -16.17
C LYS A 147 15.41 11.89 -15.10
N HIS A 148 15.47 11.04 -14.08
CA HIS A 148 16.42 11.19 -12.98
C HIS A 148 16.30 12.56 -12.31
N GLY A 149 15.10 13.10 -12.18
CA GLY A 149 14.89 14.40 -11.56
C GLY A 149 15.13 14.39 -10.05
N PHE A 150 14.98 15.55 -9.44
CA PHE A 150 15.08 15.74 -8.00
C PHE A 150 14.15 16.87 -7.54
N MET A 151 13.84 16.86 -6.26
CA MET A 151 13.09 17.92 -5.60
C MET A 151 13.76 18.26 -4.28
N VAL A 152 13.50 19.48 -3.80
CA VAL A 152 13.90 19.90 -2.46
C VAL A 152 12.65 20.23 -1.68
N ASN A 153 12.50 19.61 -0.50
CA ASN A 153 11.33 19.78 0.36
C ASN A 153 10.00 19.70 -0.41
N PRO A 154 9.72 18.59 -1.15
CA PRO A 154 8.44 18.42 -1.83
C PRO A 154 7.30 18.75 -0.87
N SER A 155 6.33 19.55 -1.30
CA SER A 155 5.29 20.11 -0.42
C SER A 155 3.92 20.19 -1.07
N ASN A 156 3.79 19.68 -2.29
CA ASN A 156 2.53 19.60 -3.01
C ASN A 156 2.20 18.13 -3.28
N PRO A 157 1.08 17.59 -2.76
CA PRO A 157 0.73 16.18 -2.88
C PRO A 157 0.17 15.80 -4.26
N SER A 158 0.35 16.64 -5.26
CA SER A 158 -0.10 16.40 -6.64
C SER A 158 0.96 16.76 -7.67
N GLN A 159 2.17 17.15 -7.24
CA GLN A 159 3.24 17.57 -8.14
C GLN A 159 4.56 16.86 -7.86
N GLN A 160 5.25 16.47 -8.93
CA GLN A 160 6.58 15.88 -8.87
C GLN A 160 7.49 16.40 -9.99
N GLY A 161 8.78 16.43 -9.69
CA GLY A 161 9.86 16.82 -10.60
C GLY A 161 10.83 15.67 -10.92
N PHE A 162 10.44 14.42 -10.64
CA PHE A 162 11.27 13.22 -10.73
C PHE A 162 11.36 12.62 -12.14
N ASP A 163 10.21 12.46 -12.81
CA ASP A 163 10.15 11.85 -14.12
C ASP A 163 8.93 12.36 -14.89
N ALA A 164 9.17 13.05 -16.01
CA ALA A 164 8.13 13.66 -16.84
C ALA A 164 7.20 12.63 -17.48
N ARG A 165 7.60 11.35 -17.50
CA ARG A 165 6.81 10.28 -18.10
C ARG A 165 5.73 9.75 -17.14
N VAL A 166 5.75 10.08 -15.85
CA VAL A 166 4.76 9.54 -14.90
C VAL A 166 3.33 9.89 -15.31
N SER A 167 3.04 11.17 -15.47
CA SER A 167 1.78 11.71 -15.99
C SER A 167 1.93 13.22 -16.18
N SER A 168 1.33 13.75 -17.24
CA SER A 168 1.29 15.19 -17.53
C SER A 168 0.52 15.99 -16.47
N SER A 169 -0.43 15.38 -15.75
CA SER A 169 -1.17 16.00 -14.63
C SER A 169 -0.31 16.19 -13.38
N SER A 170 0.66 15.30 -13.17
CA SER A 170 1.49 15.23 -11.96
C SER A 170 2.85 15.89 -12.13
N PHE A 171 3.42 15.88 -13.34
CA PHE A 171 4.76 16.41 -13.55
C PHE A 171 4.72 17.94 -13.61
N ASN A 172 5.63 18.58 -12.87
CA ASN A 172 5.82 20.02 -12.93
C ASN A 172 7.31 20.34 -12.95
N GLU A 173 7.84 20.80 -14.08
CA GLU A 173 9.26 21.15 -14.18
C GLU A 173 9.66 22.29 -13.23
N SER A 174 8.72 23.17 -12.85
CA SER A 174 9.01 24.32 -11.98
C SER A 174 9.40 23.93 -10.56
N VAL A 175 9.15 22.68 -10.15
CA VAL A 175 9.54 22.16 -8.83
C VAL A 175 10.95 21.54 -8.82
N ILE A 176 11.63 21.55 -9.97
CA ILE A 176 13.00 21.04 -10.14
C ILE A 176 13.97 22.22 -10.00
N PRO A 177 14.82 22.26 -8.96
CA PRO A 177 15.82 23.30 -8.84
C PRO A 177 16.91 23.22 -9.92
N ASN A 178 17.54 24.36 -10.22
CA ASN A 178 18.70 24.41 -11.11
C ASN A 178 19.95 23.87 -10.40
N ILE A 179 20.86 23.28 -11.19
CA ILE A 179 22.22 22.94 -10.76
C ILE A 179 23.19 23.97 -11.36
N PRO A 180 24.14 24.55 -10.59
CA PRO A 180 24.39 24.31 -9.17
C PRO A 180 23.24 24.77 -8.26
N TYR A 181 22.94 23.98 -7.23
CA TYR A 181 21.91 24.25 -6.24
C TYR A 181 22.55 24.74 -4.93
N ILE A 182 22.13 25.90 -4.44
CA ILE A 182 22.55 26.46 -3.15
C ILE A 182 21.57 25.97 -2.09
N ALA A 183 21.96 24.93 -1.36
CA ALA A 183 21.14 24.30 -0.34
C ALA A 183 21.30 25.01 1.02
N ASN A 184 20.18 25.24 1.68
CA ASN A 184 20.12 25.87 3.01
C ASN A 184 19.94 24.81 4.10
N GLY A 185 20.20 25.17 5.35
CA GLY A 185 19.77 24.35 6.48
C GLY A 185 18.28 24.04 6.40
N ASN A 186 17.92 22.80 6.75
CA ASN A 186 16.59 22.20 6.63
C ASN A 186 16.18 21.77 5.20
N ASP A 187 17.05 21.87 4.20
CA ASP A 187 16.77 21.28 2.90
C ASP A 187 16.87 19.74 2.95
N SER A 188 15.82 19.07 2.51
CA SER A 188 15.82 17.65 2.17
C SER A 188 15.82 17.50 0.66
N ILE A 189 16.98 17.16 0.10
CA ILE A 189 17.17 16.98 -1.34
C ILE A 189 16.87 15.53 -1.69
N ILE A 190 15.71 15.27 -2.30
CA ILE A 190 15.31 13.95 -2.74
C ILE A 190 15.63 13.76 -4.23
N LYS A 191 16.50 12.80 -4.52
CA LYS A 191 16.96 12.48 -5.87
C LYS A 191 16.51 11.07 -6.22
N VAL A 192 16.21 10.87 -7.51
CA VAL A 192 15.75 9.57 -8.00
C VAL A 192 16.60 9.04 -9.16
N ILE A 193 16.51 7.73 -9.36
CA ILE A 193 16.94 7.03 -10.57
C ILE A 193 15.67 6.51 -11.25
N SER A 194 15.47 6.84 -12.53
CA SER A 194 14.36 6.31 -13.33
C SER A 194 14.71 4.97 -13.98
N PHE A 195 13.71 4.16 -14.31
CA PHE A 195 13.86 3.01 -15.21
C PHE A 195 13.88 3.42 -16.69
N ILE A 196 14.61 2.62 -17.48
CA ILE A 196 14.72 2.71 -18.94
C ILE A 196 14.72 1.25 -19.48
N PRO A 197 13.74 0.80 -20.28
CA PRO A 197 12.57 1.50 -20.84
C PRO A 197 11.38 1.60 -19.87
N TRP A 198 10.22 2.06 -20.36
CA TRP A 198 8.99 2.25 -19.58
C TRP A 198 8.53 0.98 -18.84
N GLN A 199 8.41 1.04 -17.50
CA GLN A 199 7.64 0.10 -16.66
C GLN A 199 6.92 0.77 -15.48
N ARG A 200 5.97 0.10 -14.82
CA ARG A 200 5.35 0.55 -13.54
C ARG A 200 5.98 -0.26 -12.40
N PRO A 201 6.60 0.36 -11.38
CA PRO A 201 6.78 1.81 -11.22
C PRO A 201 7.86 2.39 -12.15
N ARG A 202 7.89 3.73 -12.28
CA ARG A 202 8.82 4.47 -13.16
C ARG A 202 10.16 4.73 -12.51
N LEU A 203 10.18 4.84 -11.19
CA LEU A 203 11.37 5.10 -10.43
C LEU A 203 12.00 3.76 -10.03
N LYS A 204 13.31 3.64 -10.22
CA LYS A 204 14.12 2.50 -9.80
C LYS A 204 14.57 2.64 -8.36
N SER A 205 15.14 3.79 -8.00
CA SER A 205 15.76 4.01 -6.68
C SER A 205 15.59 5.47 -6.28
N ALA A 206 15.56 5.74 -4.98
CA ALA A 206 15.57 7.10 -4.44
C ALA A 206 16.46 7.20 -3.20
N ALA A 207 16.99 8.40 -2.97
CA ALA A 207 17.79 8.73 -1.79
C ALA A 207 17.54 10.19 -1.37
N VAL A 208 17.75 10.48 -0.09
CA VAL A 208 17.58 11.82 0.50
C VAL A 208 18.90 12.27 1.13
N LEU A 209 19.36 13.46 0.73
CA LEU A 209 20.42 14.17 1.43
C LEU A 209 19.80 15.30 2.25
N THR A 210 20.05 15.32 3.56
CA THR A 210 19.58 16.39 4.44
C THR A 210 20.67 17.42 4.68
N VAL A 211 20.37 18.70 4.53
CA VAL A 211 21.28 19.81 4.84
C VAL A 211 20.91 20.39 6.21
N LEU A 212 21.90 20.54 7.09
CA LEU A 212 21.69 21.02 8.47
C LEU A 212 22.58 22.23 8.77
N ASP A 213 22.08 23.18 9.55
CA ASP A 213 22.88 24.32 10.01
C ASP A 213 23.95 23.93 11.03
N LYS A 214 23.74 22.83 11.74
CA LYS A 214 24.63 22.34 12.79
C LYS A 214 24.67 20.81 12.78
N ILE A 215 25.77 20.28 13.30
CA ILE A 215 25.92 18.84 13.52
C ILE A 215 24.83 18.38 14.50
N PRO A 216 24.04 17.35 14.16
CA PRO A 216 23.00 16.84 15.05
C PRO A 216 23.62 16.16 16.28
N THR A 217 22.84 16.01 17.36
CA THR A 217 23.25 15.32 18.59
C THR A 217 23.80 13.93 18.27
N ASP A 218 24.85 13.52 19.00
CA ASP A 218 25.59 12.26 18.79
C ASP A 218 26.00 12.03 17.33
N ASN A 219 26.32 13.12 16.62
CA ASN A 219 26.67 13.13 15.20
C ASN A 219 25.59 12.49 14.30
N GLY A 220 24.34 12.45 14.76
CA GLY A 220 23.20 11.86 14.06
C GLY A 220 22.90 10.41 14.41
N SER A 221 23.81 9.72 15.12
CA SER A 221 23.67 8.28 15.42
C SER A 221 22.47 7.92 16.31
N THR A 222 21.90 8.91 17.01
CA THR A 222 20.70 8.78 17.85
C THR A 222 19.53 9.63 17.36
N ILE A 223 19.61 10.15 16.13
CA ILE A 223 18.61 11.07 15.57
C ILE A 223 18.01 10.46 14.31
N PHE A 224 16.67 10.42 14.24
CA PHE A 224 15.95 10.08 13.01
C PHE A 224 16.15 11.15 11.94
N ARG A 225 16.19 10.75 10.67
CA ARG A 225 16.21 11.72 9.57
C ARG A 225 14.94 12.59 9.68
N PRO A 226 15.04 13.92 9.55
CA PRO A 226 13.84 14.75 9.47
C PRO A 226 13.00 14.36 8.23
N PRO A 227 11.69 14.60 8.23
CA PRO A 227 10.82 14.26 7.11
C PRO A 227 11.29 14.94 5.82
N TYR A 228 11.23 14.23 4.70
CA TYR A 228 11.61 14.83 3.41
C TYR A 228 10.53 15.79 2.88
N PHE A 229 9.26 15.54 3.20
CA PHE A 229 8.11 16.33 2.74
C PHE A 229 7.86 17.54 3.63
N GLY A 230 7.50 18.67 3.02
CA GLY A 230 7.20 19.94 3.70
C GLY A 230 8.42 20.63 4.29
N ASN A 231 8.19 21.73 4.99
CA ASN A 231 9.23 22.56 5.61
C ASN A 231 9.39 22.34 7.12
N ASP A 232 8.49 21.58 7.75
CA ASP A 232 8.66 21.20 9.16
C ASP A 232 9.67 20.05 9.24
N LYS A 233 10.86 20.35 9.79
CA LYS A 233 12.00 19.42 9.87
C LYS A 233 12.31 19.00 11.31
N LYS A 234 11.29 18.69 12.11
CA LYS A 234 11.49 18.19 13.48
C LYS A 234 12.44 16.98 13.51
N LEU A 235 13.45 17.07 14.37
CA LEU A 235 14.38 15.98 14.65
C LEU A 235 13.87 15.18 15.85
N TYR A 236 13.63 13.89 15.65
CA TYR A 236 13.25 12.95 16.71
C TYR A 236 14.48 12.20 17.21
N SER A 237 14.57 11.93 18.51
CA SER A 237 15.63 11.08 19.05
C SER A 237 15.18 9.63 19.13
N PHE A 238 16.08 8.72 18.75
CA PHE A 238 15.97 7.29 19.02
C PHE A 238 15.90 6.99 20.53
N ASN A 239 16.50 7.84 21.36
CA ASN A 239 16.48 7.67 22.82
C ASN A 239 15.10 7.95 23.43
N ASP A 240 14.22 8.64 22.71
CA ASP A 240 12.84 8.90 23.13
C ASP A 240 11.89 7.75 22.76
N VAL A 241 12.38 6.72 22.05
CA VAL A 241 11.56 5.60 21.60
C VAL A 241 11.17 4.72 22.80
N GLY A 242 9.87 4.64 23.06
CA GLY A 242 9.27 3.84 24.12
C GLY A 242 9.19 2.36 23.77
N PHE A 243 10.31 1.62 23.79
CA PHE A 243 10.33 0.19 23.52
C PHE A 243 9.50 -0.67 24.47
N ASN A 244 9.16 -0.16 25.66
CA ASN A 244 8.22 -0.80 26.58
C ASN A 244 6.79 -0.90 26.01
N ASN A 245 6.47 -0.15 24.95
CA ASN A 245 5.20 -0.28 24.24
C ASN A 245 5.16 -1.50 23.30
N LEU A 246 6.32 -2.07 22.94
CA LEU A 246 6.38 -3.26 22.10
C LEU A 246 6.15 -4.52 22.95
N PRO A 247 5.16 -5.34 22.59
CA PRO A 247 5.09 -6.70 23.09
C PRO A 247 6.32 -7.53 22.70
N SER A 248 6.48 -8.65 23.40
CA SER A 248 7.56 -9.62 23.19
C SER A 248 6.97 -11.04 23.22
N TYR A 249 6.22 -11.39 22.18
CA TYR A 249 5.56 -12.69 22.07
C TYR A 249 6.51 -13.78 21.58
N GLU A 250 6.33 -14.98 22.11
CA GLU A 250 6.93 -16.18 21.53
C GLU A 250 6.30 -16.47 20.16
N PRO A 251 7.10 -16.80 19.12
CA PRO A 251 6.55 -17.14 17.82
C PRO A 251 5.79 -18.48 17.86
N VAL A 252 4.57 -18.49 17.33
CA VAL A 252 3.71 -19.69 17.23
C VAL A 252 4.32 -20.72 16.27
N ILE A 253 4.80 -20.24 15.12
CA ILE A 253 5.57 -21.00 14.14
C ILE A 253 6.78 -20.18 13.72
N VAL A 254 7.71 -20.77 12.97
CA VAL A 254 8.91 -20.09 12.45
C VAL A 254 8.50 -18.80 11.70
N PRO A 255 8.87 -17.62 12.22
CA PRO A 255 8.53 -16.36 11.57
C PRO A 255 9.42 -16.13 10.35
N PRO A 256 9.04 -15.24 9.42
CA PRO A 256 9.97 -14.79 8.39
C PRO A 256 11.22 -14.20 9.07
N PRO A 257 12.43 -14.50 8.57
CA PRO A 257 13.65 -13.90 9.10
C PRO A 257 13.61 -12.38 8.89
N LEU A 258 14.26 -11.59 9.76
CA LEU A 258 14.28 -10.12 9.63
C LEU A 258 14.85 -9.67 8.28
N SER A 259 15.82 -10.41 7.72
CA SER A 259 16.39 -10.19 6.39
C SER A 259 15.36 -10.28 5.25
N TYR A 260 14.20 -10.91 5.49
CA TYR A 260 13.10 -10.96 4.54
C TYR A 260 12.65 -9.55 4.10
N PHE A 261 12.63 -8.58 5.00
CA PHE A 261 12.18 -7.22 4.69
C PHE A 261 13.23 -6.37 3.96
N TYR A 262 14.43 -6.92 3.73
CA TYR A 262 15.54 -6.22 3.08
C TYR A 262 15.97 -6.85 1.75
N ASN A 263 15.33 -7.96 1.34
CA ASN A 263 15.80 -8.71 0.18
C ASN A 263 15.40 -8.00 -1.13
N PRO A 264 16.35 -7.61 -2.00
CA PRO A 264 16.02 -6.98 -3.27
C PRO A 264 15.31 -7.98 -4.20
N GLY A 265 14.23 -7.54 -4.86
CA GLY A 265 13.51 -8.34 -5.87
C GLY A 265 12.24 -9.05 -5.39
N ILE A 266 11.81 -8.83 -4.14
CA ILE A 266 10.49 -9.27 -3.63
C ILE A 266 9.59 -8.08 -3.31
N GLU A 267 8.27 -8.27 -3.37
CA GLU A 267 7.21 -7.28 -3.13
C GLU A 267 7.12 -6.78 -1.66
N HIS A 268 8.14 -7.00 -0.83
CA HIS A 268 8.10 -6.74 0.62
C HIS A 268 9.31 -5.98 1.17
N LYS A 269 10.15 -5.43 0.29
CA LYS A 269 11.33 -4.69 0.74
C LYS A 269 10.98 -3.35 1.41
N PHE A 270 11.83 -3.00 2.36
CA PHE A 270 11.67 -1.87 3.26
C PHE A 270 13.05 -1.24 3.48
N THR A 271 13.53 -0.52 2.47
CA THR A 271 14.89 0.07 2.47
C THR A 271 14.87 1.47 1.91
N GLY A 272 15.70 2.36 2.48
CA GLY A 272 15.82 3.74 2.03
C GLY A 272 14.53 4.55 2.14
N VAL A 273 14.51 5.71 1.48
CA VAL A 273 13.34 6.60 1.47
C VAL A 273 12.15 5.96 0.75
N GLN A 274 10.96 6.04 1.34
CA GLN A 274 9.68 5.64 0.75
C GLN A 274 8.98 6.91 0.22
N ILE A 275 8.88 7.09 -1.10
CA ILE A 275 8.20 8.26 -1.70
C ILE A 275 6.69 7.98 -1.75
N ASP A 276 5.92 8.49 -0.79
CA ASP A 276 4.50 8.14 -0.62
C ASP A 276 3.71 9.38 -0.18
N TYR A 277 3.68 10.42 -1.03
CA TYR A 277 3.07 11.72 -0.71
C TYR A 277 1.98 12.18 -1.70
N PHE A 278 1.63 11.36 -2.69
CA PHE A 278 0.70 11.73 -3.75
C PHE A 278 -0.77 11.42 -3.42
N ASN A 279 -1.68 12.30 -3.86
CA ASN A 279 -3.13 12.13 -3.67
C ASN A 279 -3.82 11.37 -4.81
N GLY A 280 -3.11 11.04 -5.90
CA GLY A 280 -3.69 10.39 -7.08
C GLY A 280 -3.09 9.02 -7.35
N ALA A 281 -3.73 8.26 -8.23
CA ALA A 281 -3.26 6.94 -8.68
C ALA A 281 -1.87 6.97 -9.33
N GLU A 282 -1.38 8.15 -9.72
CA GLU A 282 0.00 8.38 -10.16
C GLU A 282 1.04 7.97 -9.11
N ILE A 283 0.65 7.85 -7.83
CA ILE A 283 1.53 7.41 -6.75
C ILE A 283 2.20 6.06 -7.05
N ASP A 284 1.48 5.13 -7.68
CA ASP A 284 1.96 3.79 -8.03
C ASP A 284 3.13 3.82 -9.03
N TYR A 285 3.33 4.95 -9.71
CA TYR A 285 4.40 5.15 -10.67
C TYR A 285 5.63 5.80 -10.05
N ILE A 286 5.48 6.54 -8.95
CA ILE A 286 6.60 7.23 -8.27
C ILE A 286 7.16 6.45 -7.09
N HIS A 287 6.54 5.34 -6.68
CA HIS A 287 7.13 4.39 -5.74
C HIS A 287 8.47 3.86 -6.28
N PRO A 288 9.64 4.23 -5.71
CA PRO A 288 10.92 3.79 -6.23
C PRO A 288 11.04 2.29 -6.02
N HIS A 289 11.13 1.56 -7.12
CA HIS A 289 11.04 0.11 -7.12
C HIS A 289 11.93 -0.46 -6.06
N ASP A 290 13.23 -0.20 -6.05
CA ASP A 290 14.23 -0.76 -5.13
C ASP A 290 14.01 -0.40 -3.66
N ASN A 291 13.25 0.66 -3.36
CA ASN A 291 12.97 1.10 -2.00
C ASN A 291 11.68 0.48 -1.45
N MET A 292 10.65 0.33 -2.30
CA MET A 292 9.30 -0.02 -1.84
C MET A 292 8.45 -0.76 -2.90
N PRO A 293 7.45 -1.55 -2.47
CA PRO A 293 6.41 -2.06 -3.35
C PRO A 293 5.63 -0.92 -3.99
N ASN A 294 5.16 -1.13 -5.22
CA ASN A 294 4.39 -0.13 -5.93
C ASN A 294 2.88 -0.26 -5.71
N ASP A 295 2.37 -1.47 -5.46
CA ASP A 295 0.94 -1.75 -5.23
C ASP A 295 0.52 -1.48 -3.77
N GLY A 296 -0.63 -0.82 -3.58
CA GLY A 296 -1.12 -0.47 -2.25
C GLY A 296 -1.54 -1.67 -1.38
N GLY A 297 -2.08 -2.73 -1.99
CA GLY A 297 -2.38 -3.98 -1.28
C GLY A 297 -1.11 -4.67 -0.78
N ALA A 298 -0.04 -4.65 -1.58
CA ALA A 298 1.29 -5.13 -1.18
C ALA A 298 1.91 -4.26 -0.08
N LEU A 299 1.74 -2.92 -0.13
CA LEU A 299 2.19 -2.01 0.91
C LEU A 299 1.47 -2.25 2.24
N ALA A 300 0.15 -2.38 2.23
CA ALA A 300 -0.63 -2.70 3.42
C ALA A 300 -0.25 -4.05 4.03
N PHE A 301 -0.10 -5.08 3.19
CA PHE A 301 0.38 -6.38 3.64
C PHE A 301 1.77 -6.28 4.27
N ARG A 302 2.74 -5.64 3.60
CA ARG A 302 4.10 -5.47 4.11
C ARG A 302 4.10 -4.71 5.45
N ASN A 303 3.36 -3.60 5.53
CA ASN A 303 3.33 -2.74 6.71
C ASN A 303 2.73 -3.47 7.92
N ALA A 304 1.65 -4.24 7.73
CA ALA A 304 1.11 -5.09 8.80
C ALA A 304 2.08 -6.19 9.23
N ASN A 305 2.78 -6.82 8.28
CA ASN A 305 3.76 -7.87 8.59
C ASN A 305 4.93 -7.34 9.41
N ILE A 306 5.45 -6.16 9.10
CA ILE A 306 6.55 -5.55 9.86
C ILE A 306 6.09 -5.27 11.29
N ALA A 307 4.90 -4.68 11.48
CA ALA A 307 4.36 -4.43 12.81
C ALA A 307 4.27 -5.74 13.63
N LEU A 308 3.64 -6.78 13.08
CA LEU A 308 3.52 -8.10 13.73
C LEU A 308 4.89 -8.72 14.02
N ARG A 309 5.84 -8.61 13.09
CA ARG A 309 7.19 -9.17 13.23
C ARG A 309 7.98 -8.50 14.36
N LEU A 310 7.80 -7.19 14.56
CA LEU A 310 8.46 -6.42 15.62
C LEU A 310 7.93 -6.77 17.03
N MET A 311 6.73 -7.34 17.14
CA MET A 311 6.12 -7.77 18.39
C MET A 311 6.62 -9.13 18.90
N LEU A 312 7.50 -9.80 18.14
CA LEU A 312 8.13 -11.05 18.56
C LEU A 312 9.32 -10.83 19.49
N ASN A 313 9.68 -11.88 20.23
CA ASN A 313 10.69 -11.91 21.29
C ASN A 313 12.15 -11.95 20.82
N ASP A 314 12.44 -11.59 19.56
CA ASP A 314 13.84 -11.35 19.15
C ASP A 314 14.48 -10.30 20.05
N THR A 315 15.81 -10.41 20.22
CA THR A 315 16.54 -9.40 20.98
C THR A 315 16.35 -8.03 20.31
N PHE A 316 16.39 -6.98 21.12
CA PHE A 316 16.22 -5.64 20.59
C PHE A 316 17.28 -5.33 19.52
N ASP A 317 18.53 -5.73 19.73
CA ASP A 317 19.62 -5.53 18.79
C ASP A 317 19.34 -6.17 17.43
N ASP A 318 18.74 -7.37 17.41
CA ASP A 318 18.37 -8.05 16.16
C ASP A 318 17.31 -7.26 15.38
N LYS A 319 16.26 -6.78 16.06
CA LYS A 319 15.15 -6.05 15.41
C LYS A 319 15.34 -4.53 15.29
N ARG A 320 16.46 -4.01 15.79
CA ARG A 320 16.74 -2.56 15.90
C ARG A 320 16.60 -1.83 14.57
N GLU A 321 17.24 -2.34 13.53
CA GLU A 321 17.23 -1.72 12.20
C GLU A 321 15.81 -1.64 11.62
N LEU A 322 15.03 -2.71 11.75
CA LEU A 322 13.67 -2.76 11.22
C LEU A 322 12.75 -1.81 11.98
N ALA A 323 12.88 -1.74 13.30
CA ALA A 323 12.13 -0.82 14.13
C ALA A 323 12.44 0.65 13.76
N ILE A 324 13.71 0.99 13.60
CA ILE A 324 14.14 2.34 13.19
C ILE A 324 13.53 2.73 11.86
N ASN A 325 13.67 1.88 10.85
CA ASN A 325 13.15 2.18 9.52
C ASN A 325 11.62 2.29 9.54
N TYR A 326 10.91 1.42 10.26
CA TYR A 326 9.45 1.47 10.33
C TYR A 326 8.93 2.72 11.04
N ILE A 327 9.61 3.16 12.11
CA ILE A 327 9.31 4.45 12.77
C ILE A 327 9.61 5.62 11.83
N GLN A 328 10.74 5.59 11.11
CA GLN A 328 11.11 6.63 10.13
C GLN A 328 10.05 6.76 9.03
N HIS A 329 9.50 5.65 8.53
CA HIS A 329 8.43 5.68 7.54
C HIS A 329 7.14 6.30 8.10
N GLY A 330 6.78 5.99 9.35
CA GLY A 330 5.65 6.64 10.03
C GLY A 330 5.85 8.15 10.21
N ILE A 331 7.09 8.60 10.48
CA ILE A 331 7.45 10.03 10.49
C ILE A 331 7.22 10.65 9.12
N ASP A 332 7.80 10.08 8.05
CA ASP A 332 7.67 10.63 6.69
C ASP A 332 6.20 10.71 6.25
N LEU A 333 5.42 9.66 6.50
CA LEU A 333 3.99 9.64 6.20
C LEU A 333 3.22 10.69 7.02
N TYR A 334 3.47 10.81 8.33
CA TYR A 334 2.78 11.84 9.14
C TYR A 334 2.99 13.25 8.57
N TYR A 335 4.22 13.61 8.21
CA TYR A 335 4.53 14.93 7.66
C TYR A 335 3.97 15.15 6.25
N ALA A 336 3.90 14.11 5.43
CA ALA A 336 3.12 14.15 4.19
C ALA A 336 1.63 14.43 4.48
N GLY A 337 1.06 13.71 5.45
CA GLY A 337 -0.35 13.82 5.86
C GLY A 337 -0.73 15.23 6.32
N ILE A 338 -0.02 15.80 7.30
CA ILE A 338 -0.27 17.18 7.76
C ILE A 338 0.10 18.23 6.69
N GLY A 339 0.91 17.86 5.71
CA GLY A 339 1.22 18.65 4.53
C GLY A 339 0.19 18.55 3.40
N GLY A 340 -0.93 17.86 3.62
CA GLY A 340 -2.07 17.79 2.70
C GLY A 340 -2.17 16.49 1.88
N THR A 341 -1.27 15.53 2.09
CA THR A 341 -1.42 14.19 1.50
C THR A 341 -2.61 13.46 2.13
N LYS A 342 -3.43 12.85 1.27
CA LYS A 342 -4.58 12.03 1.63
C LYS A 342 -4.47 10.67 0.95
N TRP A 343 -4.45 9.62 1.75
CA TRP A 343 -4.55 8.24 1.27
C TRP A 343 -6.02 7.83 1.28
N HIS A 344 -6.84 8.58 0.55
CA HIS A 344 -8.30 8.45 0.55
C HIS A 344 -8.78 7.11 -0.06
N PRO A 345 -10.08 6.75 0.06
CA PRO A 345 -10.59 5.51 -0.53
C PRO A 345 -10.49 5.50 -2.07
N ASP A 346 -9.60 4.66 -2.61
CA ASP A 346 -9.42 4.47 -4.05
C ASP A 346 -9.04 3.00 -4.36
N GLY A 347 -9.94 2.08 -4.01
CA GLY A 347 -9.81 0.67 -4.35
C GLY A 347 -8.69 -0.05 -3.62
N GLN A 348 -7.55 -0.27 -4.27
CA GLN A 348 -6.39 -0.98 -3.69
C GLN A 348 -5.16 -0.07 -3.50
N ILE A 349 -5.27 1.23 -3.83
CA ILE A 349 -4.08 2.09 -3.95
C ILE A 349 -3.56 2.56 -2.57
N PHE A 350 -4.47 2.93 -1.67
CA PHE A 350 -4.13 3.77 -0.53
C PHE A 350 -4.22 3.10 0.85
N LEU A 351 -4.69 1.86 0.94
CA LEU A 351 -4.69 1.11 2.19
C LEU A 351 -3.28 0.96 2.78
N GLY A 352 -3.16 0.91 4.10
CA GLY A 352 -1.98 0.46 4.82
C GLY A 352 -1.01 1.54 5.29
N ARG A 353 -1.37 2.82 5.16
CA ARG A 353 -0.52 3.96 5.59
C ARG A 353 -0.82 4.42 6.99
N LYS A 354 -2.04 4.15 7.50
CA LYS A 354 -2.45 4.56 8.84
C LYS A 354 -1.71 3.80 9.94
N LEU A 355 -1.43 2.50 9.74
CA LEU A 355 -0.75 1.66 10.74
C LEU A 355 0.69 2.13 11.03
N PRO A 356 1.58 2.38 10.05
CA PRO A 356 2.92 2.93 10.33
C PRO A 356 2.90 4.27 11.07
N ILE A 357 1.97 5.18 10.74
CA ILE A 357 1.82 6.46 11.43
C ILE A 357 1.40 6.22 12.89
N THR A 358 0.42 5.35 13.10
CA THR A 358 -0.06 4.99 14.45
C THR A 358 1.05 4.36 15.28
N PHE A 359 1.85 3.48 14.67
CA PHE A 359 3.00 2.86 15.30
C PHE A 359 4.06 3.89 15.70
N ALA A 360 4.46 4.79 14.79
CA ALA A 360 5.40 5.87 15.10
C ALA A 360 4.87 6.80 16.20
N ALA A 361 3.58 7.16 16.16
CA ALA A 361 2.92 8.01 17.16
C ALA A 361 3.01 7.42 18.57
N VAL A 362 2.79 6.10 18.69
CA VAL A 362 2.90 5.37 19.96
C VAL A 362 4.35 5.25 20.40
N MET A 363 5.23 4.82 19.51
CA MET A 363 6.64 4.57 19.82
C MET A 363 7.40 5.84 20.22
N LEU A 364 7.09 6.98 19.59
CA LEU A 364 7.69 8.28 19.91
C LEU A 364 6.90 9.05 20.99
N ASN A 365 5.77 8.49 21.44
CA ASN A 365 4.82 9.16 22.33
C ASN A 365 4.43 10.58 21.87
N ASP A 366 4.30 10.78 20.55
CA ASP A 366 4.04 12.10 19.96
C ASP A 366 2.53 12.40 19.97
N SER A 367 2.12 13.42 20.72
CA SER A 367 0.71 13.79 20.87
C SER A 367 0.06 14.26 19.58
N SER A 368 0.82 14.96 18.72
CA SER A 368 0.29 15.51 17.46
C SER A 368 0.06 14.40 16.44
N MET A 369 0.97 13.44 16.35
CA MET A 369 0.77 12.23 15.53
C MET A 369 -0.42 11.41 16.01
N LYS A 370 -0.57 11.24 17.33
CA LYS A 370 -1.72 10.53 17.91
C LYS A 370 -3.03 11.23 17.56
N GLU A 371 -3.07 12.55 17.67
CA GLU A 371 -4.26 13.34 17.35
C GLU A 371 -4.61 13.29 15.86
N PHE A 372 -3.62 13.33 14.97
CA PHE A 372 -3.82 13.19 13.53
C PHE A 372 -4.50 11.86 13.17
N VAL A 373 -4.10 10.76 13.82
CA VAL A 373 -4.77 9.46 13.63
C VAL A 373 -6.18 9.45 14.25
N ARG A 374 -6.34 10.00 15.46
CA ARG A 374 -7.63 9.99 16.19
C ARG A 374 -8.72 10.80 15.50
N THR A 375 -8.34 11.88 14.83
CA THR A 375 -9.26 12.82 14.17
C THR A 375 -9.39 12.58 12.67
N ALA A 376 -8.71 11.56 12.13
CA ALA A 376 -8.77 11.22 10.72
C ALA A 376 -10.21 10.94 10.27
N ASP A 377 -10.65 11.64 9.23
CA ASP A 377 -11.94 11.42 8.57
C ASP A 377 -11.86 10.29 7.52
N ASP A 378 -13.01 9.98 6.93
CA ASP A 378 -13.18 8.93 5.91
C ASP A 378 -12.39 9.17 4.62
N MET A 379 -11.87 10.39 4.41
CA MET A 379 -11.08 10.79 3.24
C MET A 379 -9.60 10.95 3.55
N GLN A 380 -9.18 10.87 4.82
CA GLN A 380 -7.76 10.95 5.20
C GLN A 380 -7.03 9.62 4.95
N PHE A 381 -7.68 8.51 5.31
CA PHE A 381 -7.16 7.15 5.11
C PHE A 381 -8.22 6.23 4.52
N GLN A 382 -7.80 5.34 3.62
CA GLN A 382 -8.65 4.39 2.96
C GLN A 382 -9.29 3.44 3.97
N GLU A 383 -8.53 3.06 5.01
CA GLU A 383 -9.00 2.28 6.15
C GLU A 383 -10.33 2.85 6.69
N ASN A 384 -10.39 4.17 6.91
CA ASN A 384 -11.59 4.84 7.44
C ASN A 384 -12.77 4.83 6.47
N GLY A 385 -12.54 4.84 5.15
CA GLY A 385 -13.59 5.12 4.17
C GLY A 385 -14.08 3.94 3.33
N VAL A 386 -13.56 2.72 3.52
CA VAL A 386 -13.99 1.53 2.74
C VAL A 386 -14.89 0.57 3.52
N PHE A 387 -14.80 0.57 4.85
CA PHE A 387 -15.63 -0.25 5.72
C PHE A 387 -16.71 0.61 6.37
N HIS A 388 -17.94 0.11 6.44
CA HIS A 388 -19.07 0.86 6.99
C HIS A 388 -20.15 -0.03 7.59
N TYR A 389 -20.59 0.29 8.80
CA TYR A 389 -21.73 -0.38 9.43
C TYR A 389 -23.03 0.02 8.72
N THR A 390 -23.89 -0.97 8.51
CA THR A 390 -25.24 -0.75 7.98
C THR A 390 -26.29 -1.37 8.89
N LYS A 391 -27.42 -0.68 9.05
CA LYS A 391 -28.54 -1.16 9.88
C LYS A 391 -29.29 -2.28 9.20
N GLU A 392 -29.35 -2.21 7.87
CA GLU A 392 -30.08 -3.11 6.98
C GLU A 392 -29.50 -4.53 7.01
N SER A 393 -28.20 -4.67 6.79
CA SER A 393 -27.52 -5.96 6.97
C SER A 393 -27.21 -6.28 8.44
N ASN A 394 -27.19 -5.27 9.32
CA ASN A 394 -26.64 -5.35 10.68
C ASN A 394 -25.19 -5.89 10.70
N ASN A 395 -24.42 -5.57 9.66
CA ASN A 395 -23.01 -5.93 9.50
C ASN A 395 -22.21 -4.70 9.06
N VAL A 396 -20.88 -4.81 9.20
CA VAL A 396 -19.95 -3.93 8.50
C VAL A 396 -19.73 -4.46 7.10
N LEU A 397 -19.99 -3.63 6.10
CA LEU A 397 -19.84 -3.94 4.69
C LEU A 397 -18.60 -3.26 4.11
N TRP A 398 -18.04 -3.84 3.07
CA TRP A 398 -17.00 -3.19 2.26
C TRP A 398 -17.61 -2.41 1.10
N SER A 399 -16.97 -1.32 0.68
CA SER A 399 -17.23 -0.64 -0.60
C SER A 399 -15.98 0.09 -1.07
N LEU A 400 -15.91 0.48 -2.35
CA LEU A 400 -14.77 1.25 -2.88
C LEU A 400 -14.55 2.56 -2.10
N ASN A 401 -15.67 3.22 -1.75
CA ASN A 401 -15.70 4.46 -0.99
C ASN A 401 -17.11 4.63 -0.41
N LYS A 402 -17.26 4.55 0.91
CA LYS A 402 -18.55 4.59 1.61
C LYS A 402 -19.29 5.92 1.43
N SER A 403 -18.59 6.99 1.08
CA SER A 403 -19.15 8.32 0.83
C SER A 403 -19.54 8.56 -0.63
N THR A 404 -19.08 7.73 -1.57
CA THR A 404 -19.30 7.96 -3.02
C THR A 404 -20.34 7.01 -3.58
N TYR A 405 -21.60 7.45 -3.53
CA TYR A 405 -22.69 6.80 -4.25
C TYR A 405 -22.91 7.45 -5.61
N TRP A 406 -22.69 6.70 -6.69
CA TRP A 406 -22.69 7.24 -8.05
C TRP A 406 -24.11 7.48 -8.60
N ASN A 407 -25.00 6.49 -8.49
CA ASN A 407 -26.48 6.53 -8.65
C ASN A 407 -27.04 5.09 -8.85
N TYR A 408 -28.36 4.93 -8.72
CA TYR A 408 -29.05 3.64 -8.87
C TYR A 408 -28.84 3.02 -10.25
N TRP A 409 -28.90 3.85 -11.29
CA TRP A 409 -28.76 3.37 -12.66
C TRP A 409 -27.39 2.71 -12.88
N ARG A 410 -26.30 3.32 -12.40
CA ARG A 410 -24.95 2.75 -12.51
C ARG A 410 -24.82 1.45 -11.72
N TYR A 411 -25.33 1.40 -10.49
CA TYR A 411 -25.30 0.18 -9.68
C TYR A 411 -25.97 -1.00 -10.40
N TRP A 412 -27.22 -0.82 -10.85
CA TRP A 412 -27.96 -1.87 -11.54
C TRP A 412 -27.40 -2.20 -12.92
N SER A 413 -26.87 -1.22 -13.64
CA SER A 413 -26.20 -1.46 -14.92
C SER A 413 -24.94 -2.31 -14.75
N GLU A 414 -24.16 -2.12 -13.68
CA GLU A 414 -22.98 -2.94 -13.43
C GLU A 414 -23.34 -4.36 -13.00
N LEU A 415 -24.45 -4.57 -12.27
CA LEU A 415 -24.96 -5.92 -11.98
C LEU A 415 -25.43 -6.66 -13.25
N VAL A 416 -26.10 -5.95 -14.16
CA VAL A 416 -26.63 -6.53 -15.42
C VAL A 416 -25.53 -6.85 -16.41
N ASN A 417 -24.57 -5.94 -16.56
CA ASN A 417 -23.48 -6.16 -17.50
C ASN A 417 -22.42 -7.10 -16.93
N LEU A 418 -22.35 -7.23 -15.58
CA LEU A 418 -21.23 -7.76 -14.81
C LEU A 418 -19.93 -7.00 -15.16
N PRO A 419 -19.10 -6.63 -14.18
CA PRO A 419 -17.96 -5.77 -14.46
C PRO A 419 -16.97 -6.47 -15.40
N ASP A 420 -16.70 -5.85 -16.55
CA ASP A 420 -15.43 -6.00 -17.27
C ASP A 420 -14.35 -5.36 -16.38
N SER A 421 -13.76 -6.16 -15.49
CA SER A 421 -12.55 -5.87 -14.68
C SER A 421 -12.41 -4.41 -14.19
N GLY A 422 -12.88 -4.10 -12.97
CA GLY A 422 -12.58 -2.80 -12.39
C GLY A 422 -13.21 -2.46 -11.04
N GLY A 423 -14.22 -3.20 -10.55
CA GLY A 423 -14.67 -3.14 -9.15
C GLY A 423 -15.08 -1.75 -8.62
N LYS A 424 -15.48 -0.80 -9.49
CA LYS A 424 -15.72 0.61 -9.12
C LYS A 424 -17.16 0.95 -8.75
N VAL A 425 -17.89 0.07 -8.04
CA VAL A 425 -19.14 0.52 -7.40
C VAL A 425 -18.86 1.12 -6.04
N GLY A 426 -19.65 2.13 -5.70
CA GLY A 426 -19.80 2.61 -4.33
C GLY A 426 -20.50 1.57 -3.45
N PRO A 427 -20.99 1.98 -2.26
CA PRO A 427 -21.76 1.09 -1.39
C PRO A 427 -23.00 0.54 -2.10
N ASP A 428 -23.46 -0.64 -1.67
CA ASP A 428 -24.78 -1.14 -2.07
C ASP A 428 -25.83 -0.08 -1.69
N PRO A 429 -26.61 0.46 -2.65
CA PRO A 429 -27.63 1.46 -2.34
C PRO A 429 -28.67 1.01 -1.32
N HIS A 430 -28.82 -0.29 -1.14
CA HIS A 430 -29.77 -0.90 -0.23
C HIS A 430 -29.10 -1.39 1.07
N ASN A 431 -27.78 -1.21 1.22
CA ASN A 431 -27.05 -1.50 2.45
C ASN A 431 -27.12 -2.97 2.94
N TYR A 432 -27.35 -3.92 2.03
CA TYR A 432 -27.45 -5.35 2.38
C TYR A 432 -26.21 -6.15 1.99
N ILE A 433 -25.49 -5.71 0.96
CA ILE A 433 -24.47 -6.52 0.30
C ILE A 433 -23.10 -5.84 0.36
N ASP A 434 -22.03 -6.62 0.60
CA ASP A 434 -20.66 -6.18 0.37
C ASP A 434 -20.52 -5.62 -1.05
N GLY A 435 -20.06 -4.37 -1.16
CA GLY A 435 -19.88 -3.67 -2.42
C GLY A 435 -19.02 -4.43 -3.42
N SER A 436 -19.00 -3.92 -4.66
CA SER A 436 -18.72 -4.61 -5.93
C SER A 436 -20.00 -5.09 -6.61
N SER A 437 -20.05 -4.98 -7.94
CA SER A 437 -21.07 -5.63 -8.79
C SER A 437 -20.91 -7.16 -8.78
N ILE A 438 -19.78 -7.66 -8.27
CA ILE A 438 -19.58 -9.06 -7.87
C ILE A 438 -18.98 -9.05 -6.44
N PRO A 439 -19.79 -9.26 -5.38
CA PRO A 439 -19.37 -9.19 -3.98
C PRO A 439 -18.24 -10.16 -3.65
N GLY A 440 -17.23 -9.71 -2.90
CA GLY A 440 -16.15 -10.59 -2.43
C GLY A 440 -14.97 -10.81 -3.38
N ILE A 441 -14.89 -10.11 -4.50
CA ILE A 441 -13.76 -10.21 -5.45
C ILE A 441 -13.22 -8.82 -5.82
N THR A 442 -12.32 -8.75 -6.81
CA THR A 442 -11.66 -7.51 -7.30
C THR A 442 -10.88 -6.81 -6.18
N TYR A 443 -11.21 -5.56 -5.83
CA TYR A 443 -10.46 -4.80 -4.84
C TYR A 443 -10.65 -5.31 -3.41
N LEU A 444 -11.81 -5.87 -3.08
CA LEU A 444 -12.03 -6.43 -1.76
C LEU A 444 -11.02 -7.55 -1.49
N ASP A 445 -10.97 -8.53 -2.37
CA ASP A 445 -10.07 -9.68 -2.24
C ASP A 445 -8.62 -9.40 -2.61
N GLY A 446 -8.40 -8.53 -3.59
CA GLY A 446 -7.10 -8.22 -4.15
C GLY A 446 -6.24 -7.39 -3.21
N GLY A 447 -6.84 -6.55 -2.37
CA GLY A 447 -6.09 -5.57 -1.60
C GLY A 447 -6.73 -4.99 -0.35
N ASN A 448 -7.90 -5.46 0.10
CA ASN A 448 -8.55 -4.93 1.31
C ASN A 448 -8.78 -5.96 2.40
N ALA A 449 -9.26 -7.16 2.07
CA ALA A 449 -9.78 -8.08 3.07
C ALA A 449 -8.70 -8.64 4.00
N MET A 450 -7.67 -9.28 3.43
CA MET A 450 -6.58 -9.87 4.22
C MET A 450 -5.69 -8.76 4.82
N GLN A 451 -5.53 -7.64 4.14
CA GLN A 451 -4.81 -6.47 4.63
C GLN A 451 -5.48 -5.87 5.89
N ALA A 452 -6.80 -5.76 5.89
CA ALA A 452 -7.58 -5.35 7.07
C ALA A 452 -7.41 -6.35 8.22
N LYS A 453 -7.49 -7.67 7.94
CA LYS A 453 -7.26 -8.74 8.92
C LYS A 453 -5.92 -8.57 9.65
N TYR A 454 -4.82 -8.42 8.92
CA TYR A 454 -3.50 -8.35 9.56
C TYR A 454 -3.24 -6.99 10.22
N THR A 455 -3.85 -5.92 9.73
CA THR A 455 -3.85 -4.62 10.40
C THR A 455 -4.59 -4.71 11.73
N ALA A 456 -5.78 -5.31 11.74
CA ALA A 456 -6.56 -5.56 12.96
C ALA A 456 -5.78 -6.42 13.97
N LEU A 457 -5.12 -7.48 13.51
CA LEU A 457 -4.28 -8.32 14.38
C LEU A 457 -3.16 -7.53 15.06
N ALA A 458 -2.47 -6.65 14.32
CA ALA A 458 -1.43 -5.79 14.91
C ALA A 458 -2.00 -4.86 15.98
N ILE A 459 -3.18 -4.27 15.73
CA ILE A 459 -3.88 -3.40 16.67
C ILE A 459 -4.33 -4.15 17.92
N TYR A 460 -4.83 -5.39 17.76
CA TYR A 460 -5.23 -6.24 18.88
C TYR A 460 -4.05 -6.67 19.76
N LEU A 461 -2.90 -6.96 19.15
CA LEU A 461 -1.73 -7.47 19.87
C LEU A 461 -0.88 -6.37 20.53
N MET A 462 -0.89 -5.15 20.01
CA MET A 462 -0.17 -4.01 20.61
C MET A 462 -1.17 -2.99 21.13
N LEU A 463 -1.67 -3.20 22.35
CA LEU A 463 -2.73 -2.41 22.98
C LEU A 463 -2.56 -0.88 22.86
N PRO A 464 -1.35 -0.28 23.00
CA PRO A 464 -1.22 1.16 22.81
C PRO A 464 -1.57 1.68 21.40
N LEU A 465 -1.55 0.83 20.35
CA LEU A 465 -2.07 1.19 19.02
C LEU A 465 -3.58 1.38 19.06
N ARG A 466 -4.28 0.55 19.86
CA ARG A 466 -5.75 0.59 20.01
C ARG A 466 -6.24 1.92 20.55
N ASP A 467 -5.51 2.50 21.51
CA ASP A 467 -5.84 3.80 22.14
C ASP A 467 -5.72 5.00 21.19
N VAL A 468 -5.13 4.79 20.02
CA VAL A 468 -4.89 5.82 19.00
C VAL A 468 -5.75 5.56 17.76
N TRP A 469 -6.02 4.29 17.45
CA TRP A 469 -6.78 3.88 16.28
C TRP A 469 -8.26 4.28 16.38
N ASN A 470 -8.77 5.07 15.42
CA ASN A 470 -10.14 5.60 15.44
C ASN A 470 -11.14 4.87 14.53
N ASP A 471 -10.80 3.69 14.02
CA ASP A 471 -11.62 2.99 13.04
C ASP A 471 -11.99 1.58 13.52
N GLU A 472 -13.13 1.51 14.20
CA GLU A 472 -13.76 0.26 14.66
C GLU A 472 -14.30 -0.58 13.49
N GLU A 473 -14.70 0.07 12.39
CA GLU A 473 -15.36 -0.61 11.27
C GLU A 473 -14.37 -1.57 10.59
N LEU A 474 -13.11 -1.17 10.42
CA LEU A 474 -12.05 -2.07 9.94
C LEU A 474 -11.86 -3.29 10.84
N LEU A 475 -11.89 -3.11 12.16
CA LEU A 475 -11.67 -4.19 13.14
C LEU A 475 -12.83 -5.20 13.11
N ILE A 476 -14.07 -4.70 13.14
CA ILE A 476 -15.28 -5.53 13.03
C ILE A 476 -15.32 -6.25 11.68
N PHE A 477 -14.97 -5.55 10.59
CA PHE A 477 -14.89 -6.14 9.27
C PHE A 477 -13.88 -7.29 9.22
N ALA A 478 -12.68 -7.10 9.78
CA ALA A 478 -11.64 -8.12 9.82
C ALA A 478 -12.13 -9.41 10.49
N ASP A 479 -12.75 -9.30 11.67
CA ASP A 479 -13.32 -10.46 12.36
C ASP A 479 -14.44 -11.11 11.53
N ARG A 480 -15.37 -10.31 11.01
CA ARG A 480 -16.49 -10.78 10.18
C ARG A 480 -16.00 -11.50 8.91
N TRP A 481 -15.00 -10.97 8.22
CA TRP A 481 -14.45 -11.60 7.01
C TRP A 481 -13.85 -12.98 7.31
N THR A 482 -13.22 -13.14 8.47
CA THR A 482 -12.59 -14.41 8.84
C THR A 482 -13.59 -15.46 9.33
N TYR A 483 -14.73 -15.05 9.90
CA TYR A 483 -15.74 -15.99 10.40
C TYR A 483 -16.85 -16.29 9.38
N HIS A 484 -17.32 -15.27 8.66
CA HIS A 484 -18.42 -15.40 7.69
C HIS A 484 -17.90 -15.33 6.26
N GLY A 485 -17.13 -14.29 5.94
CA GLY A 485 -16.72 -13.99 4.56
C GLY A 485 -17.59 -12.90 3.94
N VAL A 486 -18.10 -13.16 2.73
CA VAL A 486 -18.95 -12.22 1.97
C VAL A 486 -20.33 -12.11 2.59
N ILE A 487 -20.81 -10.89 2.78
CA ILE A 487 -22.20 -10.61 3.16
C ILE A 487 -23.02 -10.34 1.90
N THR A 488 -24.01 -11.20 1.65
CA THR A 488 -25.08 -10.95 0.67
C THR A 488 -26.47 -11.25 1.23
N GLN A 489 -26.57 -11.61 2.51
CA GLN A 489 -27.82 -11.86 3.22
C GLN A 489 -27.86 -11.19 4.61
N PRO A 490 -29.05 -10.77 5.08
CA PRO A 490 -30.32 -10.79 4.36
C PRO A 490 -30.34 -9.74 3.24
N ASP A 491 -30.90 -10.06 2.07
CA ASP A 491 -31.14 -9.08 1.00
C ASP A 491 -32.55 -9.29 0.45
N PRO A 492 -33.47 -8.32 0.59
CA PRO A 492 -34.83 -8.45 0.09
C PRO A 492 -34.95 -8.08 -1.39
N CYS A 493 -33.91 -7.58 -2.04
CA CYS A 493 -34.02 -7.05 -3.39
C CYS A 493 -34.03 -8.15 -4.45
N ALA A 494 -34.92 -8.06 -5.43
CA ALA A 494 -35.01 -9.02 -6.52
C ALA A 494 -33.76 -9.01 -7.42
N PRO A 495 -33.25 -10.19 -7.84
CA PRO A 495 -32.11 -10.31 -8.74
C PRO A 495 -32.43 -9.88 -10.18
N PRO A 496 -31.43 -9.37 -10.94
CA PRO A 496 -31.55 -9.23 -12.38
C PRO A 496 -31.97 -10.54 -13.06
N THR A 497 -32.95 -10.47 -13.96
CA THR A 497 -33.42 -11.59 -14.77
C THR A 497 -32.67 -11.66 -16.11
N GLY A 498 -32.54 -12.85 -16.67
CA GLY A 498 -31.89 -13.09 -17.96
C GLY A 498 -32.26 -14.43 -18.58
N ILE A 499 -31.51 -14.82 -19.62
CA ILE A 499 -31.68 -16.09 -20.34
C ILE A 499 -30.35 -16.83 -20.36
N CYS A 500 -30.37 -18.14 -20.08
CA CYS A 500 -29.16 -18.95 -20.13
C CYS A 500 -28.56 -18.93 -21.54
N LYS A 501 -27.26 -18.56 -21.62
CA LYS A 501 -26.55 -18.37 -22.89
C LYS A 501 -26.45 -19.67 -23.70
N ALA A 502 -26.29 -19.52 -25.02
CA ALA A 502 -25.99 -20.63 -25.90
C ALA A 502 -24.71 -21.37 -25.44
N GLY A 503 -24.72 -22.70 -25.52
CA GLY A 503 -23.61 -23.54 -25.03
C GLY A 503 -23.69 -23.93 -23.55
N THR A 504 -24.68 -23.44 -22.81
CA THR A 504 -25.00 -23.93 -21.46
C THR A 504 -25.96 -25.12 -21.51
N ASN A 505 -25.99 -25.94 -20.44
CA ASN A 505 -26.86 -27.12 -20.35
C ASN A 505 -28.36 -26.78 -20.42
N ARG A 506 -28.72 -25.55 -20.02
CA ARG A 506 -30.10 -25.06 -20.00
C ARG A 506 -30.29 -23.85 -20.92
N ALA A 507 -29.55 -23.79 -22.02
CA ALA A 507 -29.61 -22.70 -22.99
C ALA A 507 -31.06 -22.34 -23.37
N GLY A 508 -31.40 -21.06 -23.35
CA GLY A 508 -32.74 -20.55 -23.65
C GLY A 508 -33.74 -20.58 -22.49
N GLN A 509 -33.40 -21.20 -21.35
CA GLN A 509 -34.23 -21.12 -20.14
C GLN A 509 -34.01 -19.78 -19.41
N THR A 510 -35.03 -19.31 -18.69
CA THR A 510 -34.91 -18.14 -17.81
C THR A 510 -33.95 -18.42 -16.66
N CYS A 511 -33.14 -17.42 -16.32
CA CYS A 511 -32.27 -17.41 -15.15
C CYS A 511 -32.36 -16.05 -14.46
N THR A 512 -31.87 -16.00 -13.23
CA THR A 512 -31.69 -14.79 -12.43
C THR A 512 -30.23 -14.73 -11.97
N LEU A 513 -29.79 -13.56 -11.48
CA LEU A 513 -28.47 -13.45 -10.83
C LEU A 513 -28.39 -14.37 -9.59
N ALA A 514 -29.51 -14.61 -8.90
CA ALA A 514 -29.61 -15.51 -7.76
C ALA A 514 -29.43 -16.99 -8.13
N ASN A 515 -29.70 -17.38 -9.38
CA ASN A 515 -29.56 -18.76 -9.84
C ASN A 515 -28.75 -18.95 -11.10
N SER A 516 -27.89 -18.02 -11.50
CA SER A 516 -27.16 -18.09 -12.77
C SER A 516 -26.36 -19.39 -12.96
N TYR A 517 -25.88 -19.98 -11.85
CA TYR A 517 -25.24 -21.29 -11.81
C TYR A 517 -26.13 -22.40 -12.38
N ARG A 518 -27.47 -22.28 -12.27
CA ARG A 518 -28.46 -23.23 -12.80
C ARG A 518 -28.43 -23.36 -14.31
N CYS A 519 -27.78 -22.45 -15.04
CA CYS A 519 -27.57 -22.64 -16.46
C CYS A 519 -26.72 -23.87 -16.77
N ASN A 520 -25.82 -24.28 -15.85
CA ASN A 520 -24.96 -25.46 -16.01
C ASN A 520 -25.01 -26.46 -14.86
N LEU A 521 -25.37 -26.04 -13.64
CA LEU A 521 -25.29 -26.84 -12.42
C LEU A 521 -26.70 -27.09 -11.83
N ASP A 522 -26.88 -28.21 -11.14
CA ASP A 522 -28.15 -28.49 -10.45
C ASP A 522 -28.24 -27.84 -9.07
N SER A 523 -27.08 -27.50 -8.49
CA SER A 523 -26.91 -26.90 -7.16
C SER A 523 -25.86 -25.78 -7.20
N PRO A 524 -25.87 -24.85 -6.22
CA PRO A 524 -24.80 -23.84 -6.10
C PRO A 524 -23.41 -24.48 -6.04
N PRO A 525 -22.38 -23.82 -6.57
CA PRO A 525 -21.01 -24.32 -6.47
C PRO A 525 -20.57 -24.32 -5.00
N SER A 526 -19.80 -25.34 -4.60
CA SER A 526 -19.25 -25.45 -3.23
C SER A 526 -18.11 -24.48 -2.95
N THR A 527 -17.59 -23.84 -3.99
CA THR A 527 -16.54 -22.83 -3.93
C THR A 527 -17.00 -21.61 -4.72
N TYR A 528 -16.51 -20.44 -4.33
CA TYR A 528 -16.81 -19.21 -5.04
C TYR A 528 -16.27 -19.27 -6.47
N ASP A 529 -17.18 -19.35 -7.44
CA ASP A 529 -16.87 -19.31 -8.87
C ASP A 529 -17.71 -18.20 -9.53
N TYR A 530 -17.11 -17.03 -9.74
CA TYR A 530 -17.82 -15.91 -10.37
C TYR A 530 -18.11 -16.16 -11.84
N SER A 531 -17.46 -17.13 -12.50
CA SER A 531 -17.73 -17.40 -13.92
C SER A 531 -19.17 -17.87 -14.13
N VAL A 532 -19.78 -18.47 -13.11
CA VAL A 532 -21.19 -18.88 -13.15
C VAL A 532 -22.15 -17.70 -13.26
N LEU A 533 -21.76 -16.49 -12.83
CA LEU A 533 -22.54 -15.27 -13.00
C LEU A 533 -22.68 -14.92 -14.48
N SER A 534 -21.65 -15.21 -15.28
CA SER A 534 -21.61 -14.88 -16.71
C SER A 534 -22.40 -15.84 -17.62
N LEU A 535 -22.95 -16.94 -17.06
CA LEU A 535 -23.71 -17.95 -17.82
C LEU A 535 -25.11 -17.45 -18.24
N CYS A 536 -25.64 -16.45 -17.53
CA CYS A 536 -26.92 -15.82 -17.81
C CYS A 536 -26.69 -14.54 -18.63
N ASP A 537 -27.50 -14.32 -19.66
CA ASP A 537 -27.55 -13.09 -20.46
C ASP A 537 -28.60 -12.14 -19.88
N TYR A 538 -28.24 -11.38 -18.84
CA TYR A 538 -29.12 -10.37 -18.25
C TYR A 538 -29.47 -9.21 -19.19
N PRO A 539 -28.52 -8.69 -20.02
CA PRO A 539 -28.84 -7.63 -20.97
C PRO A 539 -30.02 -7.95 -21.90
N SER A 540 -30.23 -9.21 -22.25
CA SER A 540 -31.35 -9.65 -23.10
C SER A 540 -32.74 -9.30 -22.56
N LEU A 541 -32.91 -9.22 -21.23
CA LEU A 541 -34.19 -8.90 -20.59
C LEU A 541 -34.22 -7.53 -19.90
N TYR A 542 -33.12 -6.78 -19.91
CA TYR A 542 -33.00 -5.51 -19.18
C TYR A 542 -34.14 -4.52 -19.46
N ALA A 543 -34.42 -4.25 -20.74
CA ALA A 543 -35.44 -3.26 -21.13
C ALA A 543 -36.88 -3.68 -20.77
N LEU A 544 -37.12 -4.97 -20.53
CA LEU A 544 -38.43 -5.51 -20.18
C LEU A 544 -38.64 -5.59 -18.67
N ASP A 545 -37.60 -6.02 -17.94
CA ASP A 545 -37.74 -6.46 -16.56
C ASP A 545 -37.24 -5.44 -15.53
N TYR A 546 -36.35 -4.50 -15.90
CA TYR A 546 -35.88 -3.45 -15.01
C TYR A 546 -37.01 -2.46 -14.64
N GLY A 547 -37.18 -2.22 -13.34
CA GLY A 547 -38.27 -1.39 -12.79
C GLY A 547 -39.62 -2.10 -12.74
N VAL A 548 -39.69 -3.38 -13.13
CA VAL A 548 -40.91 -4.21 -13.12
C VAL A 548 -40.72 -5.46 -12.24
N LYS A 549 -39.65 -6.22 -12.47
CA LYS A 549 -39.34 -7.47 -11.73
C LYS A 549 -38.19 -7.29 -10.76
N TYR A 550 -37.24 -6.42 -11.08
CA TYR A 550 -36.10 -6.06 -10.25
C TYR A 550 -35.73 -4.60 -10.46
N GLY A 551 -34.78 -4.08 -9.69
CA GLY A 551 -34.35 -2.70 -9.82
C GLY A 551 -35.08 -1.76 -8.87
N LEU A 552 -35.05 -0.46 -9.19
CA LEU A 552 -35.67 0.58 -8.39
C LEU A 552 -37.18 0.63 -8.68
N ASN A 553 -37.99 0.58 -7.62
CA ASN A 553 -39.42 0.84 -7.70
C ASN A 553 -39.64 2.35 -7.89
N SER A 554 -40.27 2.71 -9.01
CA SER A 554 -40.52 4.12 -9.38
C SER A 554 -41.44 4.89 -8.43
N THR A 555 -42.16 4.19 -7.55
CA THR A 555 -43.12 4.78 -6.61
C THR A 555 -42.54 4.89 -5.20
N THR A 556 -41.85 3.85 -4.71
CA THR A 556 -41.32 3.81 -3.33
C THR A 556 -39.88 4.29 -3.23
N ASN A 557 -39.15 4.34 -4.35
CA ASN A 557 -37.70 4.58 -4.37
C ASN A 557 -36.89 3.54 -3.58
N GLU A 558 -37.47 2.35 -3.36
CA GLU A 558 -36.82 1.17 -2.79
C GLU A 558 -36.55 0.13 -3.89
N CYS A 559 -35.80 -0.93 -3.60
CA CYS A 559 -35.73 -2.03 -4.55
C CYS A 559 -37.06 -2.75 -4.66
N ILE A 560 -37.33 -3.35 -5.83
CA ILE A 560 -38.41 -4.32 -5.97
C ILE A 560 -38.05 -5.54 -5.14
N HIS A 561 -38.97 -5.97 -4.27
CA HIS A 561 -38.75 -7.09 -3.37
C HIS A 561 -38.75 -8.42 -4.12
N ASP A 562 -37.80 -9.26 -3.76
CA ASP A 562 -37.78 -10.65 -4.18
C ASP A 562 -38.87 -11.44 -3.47
N THR A 563 -39.66 -12.15 -4.26
CA THR A 563 -40.72 -13.03 -3.78
C THR A 563 -40.55 -14.45 -4.32
N ASP A 564 -39.53 -14.70 -5.13
CA ASP A 564 -39.23 -16.01 -5.66
C ASP A 564 -38.38 -16.79 -4.64
N THR A 565 -39.00 -17.76 -3.98
CA THR A 565 -38.27 -18.62 -3.03
C THR A 565 -37.52 -19.76 -3.72
N SER A 566 -37.69 -19.95 -5.04
CA SER A 566 -37.18 -21.14 -5.75
C SER A 566 -35.66 -21.11 -5.97
N ASP A 567 -35.07 -19.93 -5.96
CA ASP A 567 -33.63 -19.68 -6.05
C ASP A 567 -32.99 -19.07 -4.80
N GLY A 568 -33.81 -18.88 -3.76
CA GLY A 568 -33.41 -18.16 -2.54
C GLY A 568 -33.72 -16.68 -2.66
N ILE A 569 -34.01 -16.05 -1.54
CA ILE A 569 -34.41 -14.64 -1.51
C ILE A 569 -33.19 -13.73 -1.64
N GLY A 570 -33.22 -12.80 -2.59
CA GLY A 570 -32.25 -11.71 -2.74
C GLY A 570 -31.46 -11.77 -4.03
N ARG A 571 -30.58 -10.78 -4.25
CA ARG A 571 -29.82 -10.67 -5.51
C ARG A 571 -28.82 -11.81 -5.71
N LEU A 572 -28.16 -12.26 -4.65
CA LEU A 572 -27.03 -13.21 -4.67
C LEU A 572 -27.04 -14.17 -3.46
N PRO A 573 -28.16 -14.85 -3.13
CA PRO A 573 -28.30 -15.63 -1.88
C PRO A 573 -27.26 -16.75 -1.72
N TRP A 574 -26.78 -17.34 -2.81
CA TRP A 574 -25.81 -18.43 -2.78
C TRP A 574 -24.37 -17.97 -2.50
N VAL A 575 -24.09 -16.66 -2.60
CA VAL A 575 -22.76 -16.09 -2.37
C VAL A 575 -22.49 -15.82 -0.88
N ASP A 576 -23.54 -15.77 -0.06
CA ASP A 576 -23.41 -15.45 1.35
C ASP A 576 -22.54 -16.47 2.09
N GLY A 577 -21.62 -15.97 2.90
CA GLY A 577 -20.69 -16.81 3.65
C GLY A 577 -19.61 -17.46 2.80
N MET A 578 -19.55 -17.20 1.49
CA MET A 578 -18.42 -17.64 0.68
C MET A 578 -17.17 -16.78 0.96
N ARG A 579 -16.01 -17.28 0.52
CA ARG A 579 -14.72 -16.55 0.58
C ARG A 579 -14.26 -16.24 2.00
N THR A 580 -14.81 -16.94 3.00
CA THR A 580 -14.39 -16.88 4.40
C THR A 580 -12.88 -16.98 4.51
N ASN A 581 -12.29 -15.99 5.19
CA ASN A 581 -10.84 -15.94 5.43
C ASN A 581 -9.98 -16.12 4.15
N SER A 582 -10.46 -15.63 3.00
CA SER A 582 -9.73 -15.75 1.74
C SER A 582 -9.22 -14.39 1.24
N GLY A 583 -8.16 -14.45 0.42
CA GLY A 583 -7.71 -13.35 -0.40
C GLY A 583 -6.23 -13.29 -0.66
N VAL A 584 -5.83 -12.28 -1.41
CA VAL A 584 -4.44 -12.12 -1.83
C VAL A 584 -3.58 -11.81 -0.61
N SER A 585 -2.33 -12.27 -0.67
CA SER A 585 -1.35 -12.05 0.39
C SER A 585 -1.75 -12.71 1.73
N SER A 586 -2.25 -13.95 1.70
CA SER A 586 -2.28 -14.83 2.88
C SER A 586 -0.99 -15.65 2.98
N ASN A 587 -0.53 -15.96 4.19
CA ASN A 587 0.58 -16.90 4.39
C ASN A 587 0.46 -17.66 5.71
N SER A 588 1.07 -18.86 5.77
CA SER A 588 0.95 -19.77 6.91
C SER A 588 1.37 -19.15 8.25
N TRP A 589 2.39 -18.30 8.27
CA TRP A 589 2.85 -17.62 9.48
C TRP A 589 1.77 -16.73 10.07
N LYS A 590 1.16 -15.85 9.28
CA LYS A 590 0.17 -14.92 9.81
C LYS A 590 -1.19 -15.55 10.05
N GLU A 591 -1.53 -16.55 9.24
CA GLU A 591 -2.70 -17.39 9.54
C GLU A 591 -2.52 -18.06 10.90
N SER A 592 -1.34 -18.61 11.21
CA SER A 592 -1.08 -19.17 12.53
C SER A 592 -1.15 -18.14 13.66
N LEU A 593 -0.67 -16.91 13.44
CA LEU A 593 -0.80 -15.83 14.44
C LEU A 593 -2.27 -15.47 14.70
N TRP A 594 -3.06 -15.33 13.63
CA TRP A 594 -4.49 -15.05 13.74
C TRP A 594 -5.23 -16.19 14.44
N ASP A 595 -4.95 -17.43 14.04
CA ASP A 595 -5.56 -18.61 14.63
C ASP A 595 -5.19 -18.75 16.10
N THR A 596 -3.94 -18.46 16.49
CA THR A 596 -3.56 -18.43 17.91
C THR A 596 -4.27 -17.33 18.66
N TYR A 597 -4.35 -16.12 18.11
CA TYR A 597 -5.09 -15.01 18.73
C TYR A 597 -6.58 -15.36 18.94
N ARG A 598 -7.22 -16.00 17.96
CA ARG A 598 -8.64 -16.38 17.99
C ARG A 598 -8.93 -17.63 18.80
N ASN A 599 -8.00 -18.58 18.83
CA ASN A 599 -8.11 -19.86 19.51
C ASN A 599 -7.24 -19.92 20.76
N CYS A 600 -6.99 -18.79 21.44
CA CYS A 600 -6.45 -18.82 22.79
C CYS A 600 -7.38 -19.68 23.67
N THR A 601 -6.99 -20.95 23.84
CA THR A 601 -7.44 -21.95 24.80
C THR A 601 -6.14 -22.51 25.36
N ASN A 602 -5.83 -22.28 26.64
CA ASN A 602 -4.59 -22.78 27.25
C ASN A 602 -4.78 -24.18 27.88
N GLU A 603 -5.94 -24.80 27.65
CA GLU A 603 -6.48 -26.00 28.28
C GLU A 603 -6.56 -25.94 29.82
N ILE A 604 -6.40 -24.75 30.41
CA ILE A 604 -6.40 -24.48 31.84
C ILE A 604 -7.53 -23.50 32.16
N LYS A 605 -8.57 -24.01 32.82
CA LYS A 605 -9.67 -23.17 33.29
C LYS A 605 -9.20 -22.26 34.42
N ASP A 606 -8.88 -21.01 34.10
CA ASP A 606 -8.44 -20.03 35.08
C ASP A 606 -9.65 -19.53 35.89
N GLY A 607 -9.43 -19.21 37.19
CA GLY A 607 -10.49 -19.20 38.22
C GLY A 607 -11.68 -18.23 38.03
N THR A 608 -11.67 -17.37 37.01
CA THR A 608 -12.79 -16.50 36.64
C THR A 608 -13.62 -17.02 35.47
N GLU A 609 -13.22 -18.11 34.81
CA GLU A 609 -13.89 -18.66 33.64
C GLU A 609 -15.05 -19.59 34.01
N THR A 610 -16.24 -19.36 33.45
CA THR A 610 -17.40 -20.25 33.59
C THR A 610 -17.80 -20.85 32.25
N GLY A 611 -16.96 -21.72 31.69
CA GLY A 611 -17.29 -22.39 30.41
C GLY A 611 -16.07 -22.99 29.71
N VAL A 612 -16.02 -22.79 28.40
CA VAL A 612 -14.87 -23.09 27.51
C VAL A 612 -13.69 -22.22 27.94
N ASP A 613 -12.50 -22.82 28.03
CA ASP A 613 -11.26 -22.13 28.38
C ASP A 613 -10.89 -21.13 27.28
N CYS A 614 -10.52 -19.90 27.65
CA CYS A 614 -10.22 -18.79 26.73
C CYS A 614 -8.75 -18.37 26.77
N GLY A 615 -7.86 -19.22 27.28
CA GLY A 615 -6.43 -19.10 27.10
C GLY A 615 -5.77 -17.89 27.77
N GLY A 616 -5.86 -17.82 29.09
CA GLY A 616 -5.11 -16.87 29.92
C GLY A 616 -5.84 -15.55 30.17
N ILE A 617 -5.15 -14.60 30.81
CA ILE A 617 -5.72 -13.33 31.28
C ILE A 617 -6.17 -12.47 30.09
N CYS A 618 -7.42 -12.66 29.65
CA CYS A 618 -8.14 -11.69 28.85
C CYS A 618 -8.16 -10.37 29.65
N PRO A 619 -7.68 -9.24 29.09
CA PRO A 619 -7.64 -7.97 29.81
C PRO A 619 -9.04 -7.46 30.19
N ASP A 620 -10.12 -8.02 29.63
CA ASP A 620 -11.49 -7.73 30.04
C ASP A 620 -12.31 -9.01 30.25
N ALA A 621 -12.97 -9.08 31.42
CA ALA A 621 -13.75 -10.22 31.86
C ALA A 621 -14.98 -10.46 30.99
N CYS A 622 -15.10 -11.67 30.43
CA CYS A 622 -16.36 -12.19 29.91
C CYS A 622 -17.39 -12.28 31.06
N ALA A 623 -18.24 -11.27 31.19
CA ALA A 623 -19.29 -11.20 32.19
C ALA A 623 -20.40 -12.26 31.94
N SER A 624 -20.87 -12.79 33.06
CA SER A 624 -21.65 -14.02 33.20
C SER A 624 -23.07 -14.00 32.61
N ILE A 625 -23.60 -15.22 32.50
CA ILE A 625 -24.98 -15.67 32.26
C ILE A 625 -25.30 -16.03 30.79
N GLY A 626 -25.35 -17.35 30.56
CA GLY A 626 -26.40 -18.08 29.85
C GLY A 626 -26.49 -17.90 28.33
N ASN A 627 -26.25 -18.99 27.60
CA ASN A 627 -26.28 -19.18 26.15
C ASN A 627 -25.00 -18.75 25.41
N CYS A 628 -24.35 -19.70 24.73
CA CYS A 628 -23.46 -19.42 23.60
C CYS A 628 -24.30 -18.89 22.45
N GLU A 629 -24.78 -17.66 22.58
CA GLU A 629 -24.94 -16.74 21.45
C GLU A 629 -23.62 -15.99 21.34
N ILE A 630 -23.11 -15.80 20.12
CA ILE A 630 -22.01 -14.89 19.83
C ILE A 630 -22.45 -13.51 20.33
N LYS A 631 -22.05 -13.12 21.55
CA LYS A 631 -22.44 -11.85 22.16
C LYS A 631 -21.76 -10.72 21.40
N LYS A 632 -22.54 -10.13 20.48
CA LYS A 632 -22.64 -8.68 20.30
C LYS A 632 -22.59 -7.95 21.66
N ALA A 633 -21.40 -7.49 22.05
CA ALA A 633 -21.14 -6.45 23.06
C ALA A 633 -19.63 -6.23 23.01
N TYR A 634 -19.06 -5.12 22.53
CA TYR A 634 -19.36 -3.71 22.72
C TYR A 634 -19.31 -3.03 21.33
N TRP A 635 -20.12 -2.03 20.94
CA TRP A 635 -20.23 -0.70 21.53
C TRP A 635 -21.58 -0.05 21.18
N ARG A 636 -22.33 0.37 22.21
CA ARG A 636 -23.15 1.58 22.11
C ARG A 636 -22.25 2.76 22.42
N ILE A 637 -22.11 3.69 21.48
CA ILE A 637 -21.89 5.10 21.80
C ILE A 637 -23.11 5.82 21.26
N VAL A 638 -23.94 6.27 22.22
CA VAL A 638 -25.30 6.83 22.16
C VAL A 638 -26.43 5.84 21.86
#